data_AF-A0A8C3I814-F1
#
_entry.id   AF-A0A8C3I814-F1
#
_cell.length_a   1.000
_cell.length_b   1.000
_cell.length_c   1.000
_cell.angle_alpha   90.00
_cell.angle_beta   90.00
_cell.angle_gamma   90.00
#
_symmetry.space_group_name_H-M   'P 1'
#
loop_
_entity.id
_entity.type
_entity.pdbx_description
1 polymer ?
#
loop_
_entity_poly.entity_id
_entity_poly.type
_entity_poly.pdbx_seq_one_letter_code
_entity_poly.pdbx_strand_id
1 'polypeptide(L)'
;KRNTENIVPAEIPLVQEVTTTLWEWGSIWKQLYVANKKERFRQVQSMMYDLMEWRSQLLSGTLPKDELKELKQKVTSKIDYGNKILELDLIVRDEDGNILDPDKTSVIICQNWPFLSESDQPDYGTYSRISSSPTYSLYVFVRNFVCRIGEDAELFMSLYDPQKHTVISENYLVRWGSKGFPKEIDMLNNLKVVFTDLGNKDLNRDKVYLICQIVRVGRMDLKDSNTKKCTQGLRRPFGVAVMDITDTIKGKVESDEEKQHFIPFHPVVAENDSLHSLLGKVTASKGDSGGQGLWVTMKMLVGDMSQIRKDYPHLVDRTTVVARKLGFPEIIMPGDIRNDIYVTLTTGDFDKYNKTTQRNVEVIMCVCDEEGKVIPNAICLGAGDKPVSEYRSVLYYQVKQPRWMETLKVAVPIEDMQRIHLRFMFRHRSSQESKDKGEKNFAMAYVKLMKEDGTTLQDGSHELVVLKGDSKKMEDASAYLTLPSSRQHVENKGLTLSRSASSVGGLSVSTRDAFSISTLVCSTKLTQNVGLLGLLKWRMKPELLQENLEKLKIVDGEEVVKFLQDTLDALFNIMMEHSHSDEYDILVFDALIYIIGLIADRKFQHFNTVLEAYIQQHFSATLAYKKLMTVLKTYLDTSSRGEQCEPILRTLKALEYVFKFIVRSRTLFSQLYEGKEQTEFEESMRRLFESINNLMKSQYKTTILLQVAALKYIPSVLQDVETVFDAKLLSQLLYEFYTCIPPVKLQKQKVQSMNEIVRSNLFKKQERRLS
;
A
#
# COMPACT_ATOMS: atom_id res chain seq x y z
N LYS A 1 27.75 71.69 0.20
CA LYS A 1 28.41 70.40 -0.15
C LYS A 1 29.08 69.83 1.10
N ARG A 2 28.39 68.91 1.78
CA ARG A 2 28.97 67.88 2.66
C ARG A 2 28.33 66.59 2.19
N ASN A 3 29.13 65.72 1.58
CA ASN A 3 28.70 64.40 1.17
C ASN A 3 28.46 63.57 2.44
N THR A 4 27.22 63.21 2.73
CA THR A 4 26.92 62.05 3.58
C THR A 4 26.98 60.84 2.66
N GLU A 5 28.13 60.17 2.65
CA GLU A 5 28.26 58.84 2.07
C GLU A 5 27.35 57.90 2.86
N ASN A 6 26.26 57.45 2.22
CA ASN A 6 25.49 56.30 2.71
C ASN A 6 26.37 55.06 2.52
N ILE A 7 27.16 54.74 3.53
CA ILE A 7 27.81 53.44 3.66
C ILE A 7 26.69 52.43 3.95
N VAL A 8 26.18 51.77 2.91
CA VAL A 8 25.34 50.58 3.09
C VAL A 8 26.28 49.48 3.58
N PRO A 9 26.11 48.93 4.81
CA PRO A 9 26.92 47.81 5.26
C PRO A 9 26.72 46.64 4.28
N ALA A 10 27.78 45.92 3.97
CA ALA A 10 27.74 44.72 3.11
C ALA A 10 27.06 43.51 3.79
N GLU A 11 26.14 43.76 4.73
CA GLU A 11 25.36 42.73 5.40
C GLU A 11 24.05 42.50 4.64
N ILE A 12 23.64 41.23 4.56
CA ILE A 12 22.35 40.84 3.98
C ILE A 12 21.24 41.56 4.78
N PRO A 13 20.31 42.30 4.16
CA PRO A 13 19.26 43.05 4.86
C PRO A 13 18.48 42.22 5.90
N LEU A 14 18.26 40.94 5.60
CA LEU A 14 17.59 39.98 6.50
C LEU A 14 18.36 39.73 7.81
N VAL A 15 19.69 39.80 7.81
CA VAL A 15 20.50 39.63 9.03
C VAL A 15 20.32 40.81 9.99
N GLN A 16 20.17 42.02 9.44
CA GLN A 16 19.88 43.21 10.22
C GLN A 16 18.47 43.12 10.83
N GLU A 17 17.49 42.69 10.04
CA GLU A 17 16.12 42.46 10.49
C GLU A 17 16.04 41.42 11.63
N VAL A 18 16.68 40.25 11.48
CA VAL A 18 16.74 39.25 12.56
C VAL A 18 17.34 39.84 13.83
N THR A 19 18.35 40.69 13.68
CA THR A 19 18.99 41.35 14.82
C THR A 19 18.02 42.28 15.52
N THR A 20 17.31 43.16 14.78
CA THR A 20 16.32 44.09 15.36
C THR A 20 15.14 43.34 16.00
N THR A 21 14.63 42.30 15.35
CA THR A 21 13.55 41.46 15.91
C THR A 21 13.98 40.82 17.23
N LEU A 22 15.20 40.28 17.33
CA LEU A 22 15.72 39.70 18.57
C LEU A 22 15.87 40.73 19.69
N TRP A 23 16.20 41.99 19.38
CA TRP A 23 16.24 43.08 20.37
C TRP A 23 14.85 43.41 20.91
N GLU A 24 13.86 43.56 20.03
CA GLU A 24 12.48 43.84 20.40
C GLU A 24 11.86 42.69 21.19
N TRP A 25 11.99 41.46 20.69
CA TRP A 25 11.53 40.26 21.39
C TRP A 25 12.26 40.06 22.71
N GLY A 26 13.54 40.39 22.79
CA GLY A 26 14.31 40.32 24.04
C GLY A 26 13.78 41.28 25.12
N SER A 27 13.28 42.46 24.72
CA SER A 27 12.62 43.40 25.63
C SER A 27 11.29 42.83 26.15
N ILE A 28 10.45 42.32 25.24
CA ILE A 28 9.14 41.74 25.58
C ILE A 28 9.29 40.44 26.38
N TRP A 29 10.29 39.63 26.07
CA TRP A 29 10.61 38.39 26.77
C TRP A 29 10.94 38.64 28.25
N LYS A 30 11.69 39.71 28.56
CA LYS A 30 11.91 40.15 29.94
C LYS A 30 10.61 40.58 30.62
N GLN A 31 9.72 41.27 29.91
CA GLN A 31 8.40 41.65 30.44
C GLN A 31 7.51 40.42 30.69
N LEU A 32 7.54 39.42 29.81
CA LEU A 32 6.80 38.16 29.97
C LEU A 32 7.27 37.36 31.19
N TYR A 33 8.56 37.42 31.51
CA TYR A 33 9.12 36.85 32.73
C TYR A 33 8.56 37.55 33.98
N VAL A 34 8.58 38.89 34.00
CA VAL A 34 8.04 39.70 35.11
C VAL A 34 6.52 39.49 35.27
N ALA A 35 5.80 39.32 34.17
CA ALA A 35 4.36 39.04 34.15
C ALA A 35 4.00 37.57 34.46
N ASN A 36 4.98 36.71 34.78
CA ASN A 36 4.83 35.29 35.13
C ASN A 36 4.08 34.43 34.08
N LYS A 37 4.13 34.81 32.79
CA LYS A 37 3.51 34.06 31.67
C LYS A 37 4.48 32.99 31.14
N LYS A 38 4.64 31.89 31.89
CA LYS A 38 5.66 30.84 31.64
C LYS A 38 5.59 30.17 30.27
N GLU A 39 4.40 29.95 29.73
CA GLU A 39 4.21 29.30 28.41
C GLU A 39 4.72 30.19 27.27
N ARG A 40 4.23 31.44 27.19
CA ARG A 40 4.70 32.41 26.17
C ARG A 40 6.19 32.73 26.32
N PHE A 41 6.69 32.79 27.55
CA PHE A 41 8.12 33.00 27.82
C PHE A 41 8.99 31.88 27.22
N ARG A 42 8.63 30.60 27.43
CA ARG A 42 9.37 29.46 26.87
C ARG A 42 9.25 29.39 25.35
N GLN A 43 8.05 29.67 24.81
CA GLN A 43 7.80 29.67 23.38
C GLN A 43 8.66 30.70 22.65
N VAL A 44 8.67 31.95 23.12
CA VAL A 44 9.48 33.03 22.53
C VAL A 44 10.98 32.74 22.70
N GLN A 45 11.40 32.18 23.84
CA GLN A 45 12.80 31.79 24.07
C GLN A 45 13.28 30.77 23.03
N SER A 46 12.48 29.73 22.76
CA SER A 46 12.81 28.74 21.72
C SER A 46 12.95 29.39 20.35
N MET A 47 12.01 30.26 19.98
CA MET A 47 12.05 30.95 18.69
C MET A 47 13.25 31.90 18.56
N MET A 48 13.65 32.57 19.65
CA MET A 48 14.85 33.42 19.68
C MET A 48 16.13 32.60 19.45
N TYR A 49 16.25 31.41 20.04
CA TYR A 49 17.41 30.53 19.79
C TYR A 49 17.46 30.05 18.35
N ASP A 50 16.32 29.64 17.77
CA ASP A 50 16.23 29.27 16.35
C ASP A 50 16.70 30.43 15.44
N LEU A 51 16.23 31.65 15.71
CA LEU A 51 16.61 32.85 14.95
C LEU A 51 18.09 33.20 15.11
N MET A 52 18.68 33.02 16.30
CA MET A 52 20.11 33.23 16.51
C MET A 52 20.96 32.23 15.72
N GLU A 53 20.54 30.96 15.67
CA GLU A 53 21.20 29.93 14.87
C GLU A 53 21.10 30.24 13.37
N TRP A 54 19.89 30.57 12.88
CA TRP A 54 19.68 30.91 11.48
C TRP A 54 20.41 32.21 11.08
N ARG A 55 20.54 33.18 11.98
CA ARG A 55 21.40 34.35 11.77
C ARG A 55 22.86 33.95 11.56
N SER A 56 23.37 33.00 12.36
CA SER A 56 24.72 32.46 12.19
C SER A 56 24.88 31.74 10.85
N GLN A 57 23.86 30.99 10.42
CA GLN A 57 23.86 30.31 9.13
C GLN A 57 23.81 31.30 7.95
N LEU A 58 23.00 32.36 8.04
CA LEU A 58 22.95 33.42 7.03
C LEU A 58 24.29 34.16 6.89
N LEU A 59 25.01 34.37 8.01
CA LEU A 59 26.33 35.00 8.03
C LEU A 59 27.45 34.06 7.57
N SER A 60 27.28 32.74 7.68
CA SER A 60 28.30 31.76 7.32
C SER A 60 28.63 31.77 5.81
N GLY A 61 27.66 32.14 4.96
CA GLY A 61 27.85 32.21 3.51
C GLY A 61 28.14 30.87 2.81
N THR A 62 28.07 29.74 3.53
CA THR A 62 28.42 28.40 3.02
C THR A 62 27.26 27.65 2.38
N LEU A 63 26.05 28.22 2.38
CA LEU A 63 24.83 27.56 1.92
C LEU A 63 24.67 27.66 0.38
N PRO A 64 24.25 26.59 -0.31
CA PRO A 64 23.79 26.63 -1.69
C PRO A 64 22.64 27.64 -1.90
N LYS A 65 22.45 28.11 -3.14
CA LYS A 65 21.40 29.10 -3.47
C LYS A 65 19.98 28.62 -3.11
N ASP A 66 19.70 27.33 -3.31
CA ASP A 66 18.37 26.75 -3.02
C ASP A 66 18.12 26.65 -1.51
N GLU A 67 19.10 26.19 -0.73
CA GLU A 67 19.02 26.15 0.73
C GLU A 67 18.96 27.56 1.34
N LEU A 68 19.66 28.53 0.76
CA LEU A 68 19.60 29.93 1.17
C LEU A 68 18.20 30.52 0.94
N LYS A 69 17.53 30.18 -0.17
CA LYS A 69 16.16 30.63 -0.44
C LYS A 69 15.17 30.05 0.56
N GLU A 70 15.26 28.75 0.85
CA GLU A 70 14.43 28.12 1.89
C GLU A 70 14.70 28.69 3.29
N LEU A 71 15.96 28.93 3.64
CA LEU A 71 16.33 29.50 4.93
C LEU A 71 15.78 30.92 5.10
N LYS A 72 15.85 31.75 4.04
CA LYS A 72 15.25 33.09 4.04
C LYS A 72 13.75 33.03 4.32
N GLN A 73 13.02 32.15 3.63
CA GLN A 73 11.59 31.96 3.85
C GLN A 73 11.26 31.48 5.27
N LYS A 74 12.02 30.51 5.79
CA LYS A 74 11.88 30.03 7.18
C LYS A 74 12.08 31.14 8.21
N VAL A 75 13.11 31.97 8.03
CA VAL A 75 13.40 33.11 8.89
C VAL A 75 12.25 34.11 8.87
N THR A 76 11.81 34.54 7.69
CA THR A 76 10.72 35.52 7.53
C THR A 76 9.40 35.02 8.13
N SER A 77 9.02 33.77 7.87
CA SER A 77 7.79 33.19 8.42
C SER A 77 7.81 33.06 9.94
N LYS A 78 8.98 32.75 10.52
CA LYS A 78 9.12 32.64 11.99
C LYS A 78 9.07 34.01 12.66
N ILE A 79 9.65 35.04 12.04
CA ILE A 79 9.54 36.44 12.50
C ILE A 79 8.08 36.89 12.46
N ASP A 80 7.35 36.65 11.37
CA ASP A 80 5.95 37.10 11.25
C ASP A 80 5.04 36.38 12.25
N TYR A 81 5.24 35.07 12.41
CA TYR A 81 4.52 34.29 13.41
C TYR A 81 4.81 34.80 14.82
N GLY A 82 6.07 35.12 15.12
CA GLY A 82 6.48 35.65 16.41
C GLY A 82 5.93 37.06 16.69
N ASN A 83 5.96 37.95 15.70
CA ASN A 83 5.35 39.27 15.79
C ASN A 83 3.83 39.15 15.99
N LYS A 84 3.17 38.21 15.31
CA LYS A 84 1.74 37.93 15.50
C LYS A 84 1.39 37.48 16.93
N ILE A 85 2.14 36.55 17.51
CA ILE A 85 1.88 36.08 18.89
C ILE A 85 2.26 37.11 19.97
N LEU A 86 3.17 38.04 19.62
CA LEU A 86 3.61 39.15 20.47
C LEU A 86 2.80 40.43 20.24
N GLU A 87 1.82 40.41 19.34
CA GLU A 87 0.96 41.55 18.98
C GLU A 87 1.77 42.77 18.48
N LEU A 88 2.83 42.51 17.70
CA LEU A 88 3.68 43.50 17.05
C LEU A 88 3.29 43.71 15.58
N ASP A 89 3.77 44.81 15.01
CA ASP A 89 3.54 45.16 13.61
C ASP A 89 4.15 44.12 12.65
N LEU A 90 3.38 43.79 11.61
CA LEU A 90 3.76 42.85 10.55
C LEU A 90 4.36 43.63 9.38
N ILE A 91 5.52 43.20 8.91
CA ILE A 91 6.23 43.83 7.79
C ILE A 91 5.75 43.19 6.49
N VAL A 92 5.42 44.02 5.49
CA VAL A 92 4.98 43.55 4.17
C VAL A 92 6.22 43.21 3.33
N ARG A 93 6.30 41.97 2.82
CA ARG A 93 7.46 41.47 2.07
C ARG A 93 7.10 41.06 0.64
N ASP A 94 8.09 41.08 -0.26
CA ASP A 94 7.99 40.53 -1.63
C ASP A 94 8.15 38.98 -1.65
N GLU A 95 7.99 38.34 -2.83
CA GLU A 95 8.14 36.87 -3.00
C GLU A 95 9.57 36.37 -2.67
N ASP A 96 10.56 37.26 -2.61
CA ASP A 96 11.97 36.97 -2.31
C ASP A 96 12.36 37.30 -0.85
N GLY A 97 11.41 37.75 -0.03
CA GLY A 97 11.58 38.03 1.40
C GLY A 97 12.20 39.39 1.72
N ASN A 98 12.21 40.34 0.79
CA ASN A 98 12.67 41.71 1.04
C ASN A 98 11.52 42.60 1.51
N ILE A 99 11.85 43.62 2.32
CA ILE A 99 10.91 44.63 2.80
C ILE A 99 10.45 45.49 1.61
N LEU A 100 9.14 45.57 1.39
CA LEU A 100 8.56 46.39 0.32
C LEU A 100 8.70 47.89 0.64
N ASP A 101 9.26 48.64 -0.31
CA ASP A 101 9.40 50.09 -0.22
C ASP A 101 8.04 50.79 -0.50
N PRO A 102 7.47 51.52 0.48
CA PRO A 102 6.17 52.18 0.32
C PRO A 102 6.18 53.28 -0.75
N ASP A 103 7.34 53.84 -1.12
CA ASP A 103 7.43 54.91 -2.12
C ASP A 103 7.44 54.40 -3.57
N LYS A 104 7.62 53.08 -3.77
CA LYS A 104 7.68 52.42 -5.09
C LYS A 104 6.50 51.52 -5.40
N THR A 105 5.61 51.25 -4.44
CA THR A 105 4.58 50.20 -4.56
C THR A 105 3.17 50.80 -4.51
N SER A 106 2.25 50.36 -5.39
CA SER A 106 0.89 50.91 -5.50
C SER A 106 0.02 50.55 -4.28
N VAL A 107 -0.84 51.49 -3.86
CA VAL A 107 -1.73 51.43 -2.69
C VAL A 107 -2.60 50.15 -2.61
N ILE A 108 -2.88 49.54 -3.77
CA ILE A 108 -3.75 48.36 -3.89
C ILE A 108 -3.04 47.08 -3.43
N ILE A 109 -1.73 46.96 -3.65
CA ILE A 109 -0.95 45.79 -3.20
C ILE A 109 -0.80 45.82 -1.67
N CYS A 110 -0.62 47.02 -1.09
CA CYS A 110 -0.52 47.23 0.34
C CYS A 110 -1.85 46.97 1.09
N GLN A 111 -3.01 47.32 0.49
CA GLN A 111 -4.33 47.06 1.08
C GLN A 111 -4.79 45.59 0.97
N ASN A 112 -4.35 44.87 -0.06
CA ASN A 112 -4.74 43.47 -0.24
C ASN A 112 -3.90 42.50 0.60
N TRP A 113 -2.69 42.87 1.02
CA TRP A 113 -1.81 41.97 1.77
C TRP A 113 -2.34 41.50 3.13
N PRO A 114 -2.99 42.33 3.98
CA PRO A 114 -3.60 41.85 5.22
C PRO A 114 -4.65 40.75 4.95
N PHE A 115 -5.46 40.92 3.90
CA PHE A 115 -6.48 39.94 3.47
C PHE A 115 -5.88 38.69 2.78
N LEU A 116 -4.79 38.84 2.02
CA LEU A 116 -4.06 37.69 1.48
C LEU A 116 -3.32 36.92 2.59
N SER A 117 -2.80 37.58 3.64
CA SER A 117 -2.14 36.90 4.76
C SER A 117 -3.09 36.10 5.67
N GLU A 118 -4.38 36.43 5.68
CA GLU A 118 -5.43 35.59 6.28
C GLU A 118 -5.78 34.37 5.41
N SER A 119 -5.48 34.42 4.10
CA SER A 119 -5.88 33.42 3.10
C SER A 119 -4.72 32.51 2.65
N ASP A 120 -3.50 33.03 2.71
CA ASP A 120 -2.25 32.39 2.30
C ASP A 120 -1.45 32.08 3.57
N GLN A 121 -1.88 31.06 4.31
CA GLN A 121 -0.87 30.08 4.69
C GLN A 121 -0.36 29.51 3.37
N PRO A 122 0.89 29.76 2.95
CA PRO A 122 1.44 28.98 1.88
C PRO A 122 1.51 27.57 2.44
N ASP A 123 0.57 26.76 1.98
CA ASP A 123 0.46 25.34 2.20
C ASP A 123 1.68 24.70 1.47
N TYR A 124 2.89 25.03 1.90
CA TYR A 124 4.13 24.32 1.57
C TYR A 124 4.11 22.90 2.15
N GLY A 125 3.09 22.58 2.94
CA GLY A 125 2.67 21.22 3.24
C GLY A 125 1.87 20.54 2.12
N THR A 126 1.35 21.23 1.11
CA THR A 126 0.46 20.61 0.11
C THR A 126 1.19 19.92 -1.03
N TYR A 127 2.44 20.31 -1.32
CA TYR A 127 3.31 19.51 -2.19
C TYR A 127 3.99 18.34 -1.46
N SER A 128 4.03 18.33 -0.11
CA SER A 128 4.44 17.16 0.68
C SER A 128 3.26 16.32 1.18
N ARG A 129 2.02 16.79 1.03
CA ARG A 129 0.76 16.06 1.32
C ARG A 129 0.24 15.25 0.13
N ILE A 130 1.09 14.95 -0.85
CA ILE A 130 0.96 13.68 -1.59
C ILE A 130 1.42 12.50 -0.68
N SER A 131 1.66 12.75 0.61
CA SER A 131 1.52 11.72 1.65
C SER A 131 0.10 11.16 1.58
N SER A 132 -0.01 10.06 0.84
CA SER A 132 -0.83 8.89 1.15
C SER A 132 -1.46 8.95 2.54
N SER A 133 -2.72 8.52 2.67
CA SER A 133 -3.32 8.20 3.97
C SER A 133 -2.27 7.61 4.91
N PRO A 134 -2.16 8.09 6.16
CA PRO A 134 -1.06 7.73 7.04
C PRO A 134 -0.94 6.21 7.11
N THR A 135 0.15 5.67 6.57
CA THR A 135 0.54 4.29 6.81
C THR A 135 1.12 4.26 8.21
N TYR A 136 0.62 3.34 9.03
CA TYR A 136 1.10 3.18 10.39
C TYR A 136 2.05 2.00 10.43
N SER A 137 3.12 2.14 11.20
CA SER A 137 4.08 1.08 11.46
C SER A 137 4.26 0.92 12.96
N LEU A 138 4.30 -0.32 13.44
CA LEU A 138 4.56 -0.63 14.84
C LEU A 138 6.00 -1.10 14.99
N TYR A 139 6.83 -0.29 15.66
CA TYR A 139 8.16 -0.69 16.07
C TYR A 139 8.07 -1.50 17.37
N VAL A 140 8.69 -2.68 17.39
CA VAL A 140 8.81 -3.55 18.56
C VAL A 140 10.27 -3.91 18.75
N PHE A 141 10.76 -3.68 19.97
CA PHE A 141 12.10 -4.07 20.38
C PHE A 141 12.03 -5.04 21.55
N VAL A 142 12.59 -6.22 21.35
CA VAL A 142 12.68 -7.26 22.38
C VAL A 142 13.88 -6.96 23.27
N ARG A 143 13.61 -6.60 24.53
CA ARG A 143 14.65 -6.27 25.52
C ARG A 143 15.22 -7.52 26.17
N ASN A 144 14.35 -8.44 26.58
CA ASN A 144 14.76 -9.63 27.30
C ASN A 144 13.73 -10.75 27.15
N PHE A 145 14.19 -12.00 27.21
CA PHE A 145 13.34 -13.17 27.19
C PHE A 145 13.67 -14.07 28.39
N VAL A 146 12.73 -14.16 29.33
CA VAL A 146 12.91 -14.82 30.63
C VAL A 146 12.13 -16.13 30.63
N CYS A 147 12.64 -17.13 29.92
CA CYS A 147 12.07 -18.49 29.94
C CYS A 147 13.18 -19.56 29.92
N ARG A 148 13.04 -20.58 30.78
CA ARG A 148 13.98 -21.71 30.84
C ARG A 148 13.53 -22.81 29.87
N ILE A 149 13.97 -22.73 28.62
CA ILE A 149 13.60 -23.73 27.59
C ILE A 149 14.48 -25.00 27.69
N GLY A 150 15.77 -24.86 28.01
CA GLY A 150 16.72 -25.98 28.14
C GLY A 150 17.14 -26.65 26.82
N GLU A 151 16.48 -26.33 25.71
CA GLU A 151 16.82 -26.73 24.33
C GLU A 151 16.89 -25.48 23.44
N ASP A 152 17.34 -25.63 22.19
CA ASP A 152 17.24 -24.56 21.20
C ASP A 152 15.77 -24.27 20.87
N ALA A 153 15.43 -23.03 20.56
CA ALA A 153 14.06 -22.62 20.26
C ALA A 153 13.97 -21.58 19.15
N GLU A 154 12.77 -21.49 18.57
CA GLU A 154 12.36 -20.54 17.55
C GLU A 154 11.20 -19.73 18.11
N LEU A 155 11.37 -18.41 18.16
CA LEU A 155 10.36 -17.46 18.62
C LEU A 155 9.74 -16.79 17.39
N PHE A 156 8.44 -16.97 17.19
CA PHE A 156 7.67 -16.36 16.11
C PHE A 156 6.80 -15.24 16.68
N MET A 157 7.09 -13.99 16.35
CA MET A 157 6.29 -12.83 16.77
C MET A 157 5.42 -12.31 15.63
N SER A 158 4.14 -12.11 15.87
CA SER A 158 3.22 -11.55 14.86
C SER A 158 2.03 -10.84 15.49
N LEU A 159 1.34 -10.06 14.67
CA LEU A 159 0.09 -9.39 15.03
C LEU A 159 -1.09 -10.30 14.74
N TYR A 160 -2.02 -10.41 15.68
CA TYR A 160 -3.16 -11.34 15.62
C TYR A 160 -4.50 -10.64 15.88
N ASP A 161 -5.49 -11.01 15.09
CA ASP A 161 -6.89 -10.63 15.26
C ASP A 161 -7.67 -11.78 15.90
N PRO A 162 -8.17 -11.61 17.15
CA PRO A 162 -8.91 -12.64 17.87
C PRO A 162 -10.34 -12.83 17.35
N GLN A 163 -10.95 -11.83 16.70
CA GLN A 163 -12.33 -11.95 16.20
C GLN A 163 -12.36 -12.78 14.91
N LYS A 164 -11.38 -12.54 14.03
CA LYS A 164 -11.26 -13.27 12.76
C LYS A 164 -10.45 -14.56 12.88
N HIS A 165 -9.78 -14.76 14.01
CA HIS A 165 -8.79 -15.81 14.22
C HIS A 165 -7.68 -15.84 13.17
N THR A 166 -7.27 -14.68 12.65
CA THR A 166 -6.26 -14.56 11.61
C THR A 166 -5.05 -13.76 12.06
N VAL A 167 -3.88 -14.16 11.56
CA VAL A 167 -2.64 -13.40 11.70
C VAL A 167 -2.68 -12.24 10.71
N ILE A 168 -2.26 -11.04 11.14
CA ILE A 168 -2.27 -9.80 10.36
C ILE A 168 -0.92 -9.55 9.70
N SER A 169 0.19 -9.92 10.33
CA SER A 169 1.55 -9.63 9.86
C SER A 169 2.36 -10.89 9.57
N GLU A 170 3.44 -10.75 8.82
CA GLU A 170 4.48 -11.76 8.76
C GLU A 170 5.01 -12.10 10.16
N ASN A 171 5.46 -13.34 10.35
CA ASN A 171 6.12 -13.74 11.58
C ASN A 171 7.55 -13.20 11.60
N TYR A 172 7.94 -12.53 12.67
CA TYR A 172 9.34 -12.20 12.96
C TYR A 172 9.98 -13.38 13.69
N LEU A 173 11.03 -13.97 13.11
CA LEU A 173 11.69 -15.17 13.64
C LEU A 173 12.97 -14.81 14.39
N VAL A 174 13.07 -15.23 15.65
CA VAL A 174 14.30 -15.16 16.43
C VAL A 174 14.73 -16.57 16.84
N ARG A 175 15.96 -16.96 16.48
CA ARG A 175 16.55 -18.25 16.88
C ARG A 175 17.23 -18.13 18.23
N TRP A 176 16.64 -18.77 19.23
CA TRP A 176 17.11 -18.79 20.61
C TRP A 176 17.95 -20.04 20.89
N GLY A 177 19.12 -19.87 21.48
CA GLY A 177 20.02 -20.96 21.84
C GLY A 177 19.69 -21.59 23.19
N SER A 178 20.04 -22.86 23.35
CA SER A 178 19.93 -23.65 24.59
C SER A 178 20.64 -23.04 25.82
N LYS A 179 21.61 -22.14 25.61
CA LYS A 179 22.32 -21.41 26.68
C LYS A 179 21.61 -20.14 27.16
N GLY A 180 20.42 -19.83 26.63
CA GLY A 180 19.66 -18.65 27.02
C GLY A 180 20.06 -17.35 26.29
N PHE A 181 20.76 -17.46 25.16
CA PHE A 181 21.13 -16.33 24.30
C PHE A 181 20.71 -16.62 22.85
N PRO A 182 20.42 -15.60 22.02
CA PRO A 182 20.26 -15.77 20.58
C PRO A 182 21.44 -16.51 19.94
N LYS A 183 21.17 -17.35 18.93
CA LYS A 183 22.22 -18.15 18.26
C LYS A 183 23.24 -17.30 17.50
N GLU A 184 22.84 -16.12 17.04
CA GLU A 184 23.71 -15.15 16.37
C GLU A 184 24.07 -14.02 17.34
N ILE A 185 25.36 -13.90 17.65
CA ILE A 185 25.90 -12.93 18.62
C ILE A 185 25.65 -11.49 18.15
N ASP A 186 25.64 -11.26 16.84
CA ASP A 186 25.36 -9.95 16.23
C ASP A 186 23.90 -9.49 16.45
N MET A 187 22.97 -10.41 16.73
CA MET A 187 21.57 -10.08 17.01
C MET A 187 21.30 -9.63 18.45
N LEU A 188 22.25 -9.78 19.38
CA LEU A 188 22.06 -9.46 20.81
C LEU A 188 21.61 -8.00 21.03
N ASN A 189 22.08 -7.07 20.19
CA ASN A 189 21.73 -5.65 20.26
C ASN A 189 20.68 -5.22 19.22
N ASN A 190 20.20 -6.14 18.38
CA ASN A 190 19.37 -5.81 17.22
C ASN A 190 18.13 -6.70 17.09
N LEU A 191 17.47 -7.04 18.22
CA LEU A 191 16.16 -7.70 18.22
C LEU A 191 15.00 -6.72 17.96
N LYS A 192 15.15 -5.91 16.91
CA LYS A 192 14.23 -4.85 16.51
C LYS A 192 13.44 -5.30 15.28
N VAL A 193 12.12 -5.19 15.36
CA VAL A 193 11.23 -5.42 14.21
C VAL A 193 10.31 -4.22 14.02
N VAL A 194 10.10 -3.85 12.77
CA VAL A 194 9.06 -2.90 12.37
C VAL A 194 7.99 -3.66 11.61
N PHE A 195 6.78 -3.71 12.18
CA PHE A 195 5.60 -4.17 11.47
C PHE A 195 5.06 -3.03 10.60
N THR A 196 5.08 -3.18 9.28
CA THR A 196 4.70 -2.13 8.33
C THR A 196 3.32 -2.35 7.71
N ASP A 197 2.84 -1.37 6.95
CA ASP A 197 1.66 -1.45 6.08
C ASP A 197 0.33 -1.58 6.84
N LEU A 198 0.26 -1.09 8.08
CA LEU A 198 -0.99 -1.06 8.86
C LEU A 198 -1.84 0.14 8.39
N GLY A 199 -3.07 -0.15 7.94
CA GLY A 199 -4.01 0.86 7.45
C GLY A 199 -5.08 1.25 8.48
N ASN A 200 -5.96 2.18 8.13
CA ASN A 200 -7.01 2.65 9.03
C ASN A 200 -8.01 1.55 9.41
N LYS A 201 -8.31 0.61 8.51
CA LYS A 201 -9.09 -0.61 8.78
C LYS A 201 -8.47 -1.47 9.88
N ASP A 202 -7.15 -1.48 9.99
CA ASP A 202 -6.44 -2.26 11.01
C ASP A 202 -6.43 -1.54 12.36
N LEU A 203 -6.28 -0.21 12.35
CA LEU A 203 -6.37 0.62 13.56
C LEU A 203 -7.80 0.65 14.14
N ASN A 204 -8.81 0.61 13.28
CA ASN A 204 -10.23 0.60 13.68
C ASN A 204 -10.72 -0.76 14.18
N ARG A 205 -9.89 -1.81 14.19
CA ARG A 205 -10.29 -3.11 14.74
C ARG A 205 -10.59 -2.99 16.24
N ASP A 206 -11.52 -3.81 16.71
CA ASP A 206 -11.93 -3.79 18.12
C ASP A 206 -10.78 -4.19 19.04
N LYS A 207 -10.04 -5.24 18.68
CA LYS A 207 -8.88 -5.73 19.42
C LYS A 207 -7.76 -6.22 18.51
N VAL A 208 -6.51 -5.89 18.86
CA VAL A 208 -5.30 -6.39 18.19
C VAL A 208 -4.33 -6.90 19.25
N TYR A 209 -3.80 -8.11 19.04
CA TYR A 209 -2.88 -8.77 19.95
C TYR A 209 -1.49 -8.92 19.33
N LEU A 210 -0.45 -8.72 20.13
CA LEU A 210 0.90 -9.18 19.82
C LEU A 210 1.06 -10.60 20.37
N ILE A 211 1.35 -11.55 19.50
CA ILE A 211 1.55 -12.95 19.86
C ILE A 211 3.00 -13.35 19.65
N CYS A 212 3.54 -14.17 20.55
CA CYS A 212 4.84 -14.82 20.42
C CYS A 212 4.65 -16.32 20.57
N GLN A 213 4.75 -17.07 19.48
CA GLN A 213 4.69 -18.53 19.50
C GLN A 213 6.09 -19.11 19.66
N ILE A 214 6.24 -20.06 20.58
CA ILE A 214 7.53 -20.66 20.91
C ILE A 214 7.54 -22.12 20.45
N VAL A 215 8.46 -22.43 19.55
CA VAL A 215 8.71 -23.78 19.04
C VAL A 215 10.08 -24.22 19.54
N ARG A 216 10.15 -25.33 20.28
CA ARG A 216 11.41 -25.92 20.71
C ARG A 216 11.95 -26.88 19.65
N VAL A 217 13.27 -26.92 19.49
CA VAL A 217 13.98 -27.78 18.54
C VAL A 217 14.88 -28.72 19.33
N GLY A 218 14.48 -29.99 19.43
CA GLY A 218 15.11 -30.92 20.36
C GLY A 218 14.76 -32.39 20.15
N ARG A 219 14.70 -33.17 21.24
CA ARG A 219 14.46 -34.62 21.22
C ARG A 219 13.00 -34.99 21.45
N MET A 220 12.46 -36.03 20.83
CA MET A 220 11.02 -36.38 20.90
C MET A 220 10.47 -36.53 22.33
N ASP A 221 11.21 -37.15 23.26
CA ASP A 221 10.83 -37.36 24.66
C ASP A 221 11.87 -36.77 25.63
N LEU A 222 11.41 -36.04 26.65
CA LEU A 222 12.26 -35.53 27.74
C LEU A 222 12.34 -36.51 28.93
N LYS A 223 11.47 -37.53 28.97
CA LYS A 223 11.34 -38.45 30.11
C LYS A 223 12.30 -39.65 30.08
N ASP A 224 12.91 -39.94 28.94
CA ASP A 224 13.82 -41.09 28.81
C ASP A 224 15.25 -40.70 29.19
N SER A 225 15.55 -40.86 30.48
CA SER A 225 16.92 -40.86 30.99
C SER A 225 17.59 -42.20 30.67
N ASN A 226 18.72 -42.12 29.96
CA ASN A 226 19.75 -43.16 29.78
C ASN A 226 19.38 -44.42 28.99
N THR A 227 19.79 -44.47 27.69
CA THR A 227 20.66 -45.51 27.04
C THR A 227 20.51 -45.62 25.52
N LYS A 228 19.55 -44.93 24.87
CA LYS A 228 19.36 -45.00 23.41
C LYS A 228 19.53 -43.63 22.75
N LYS A 229 20.18 -43.58 21.57
CA LYS A 229 20.26 -42.33 20.79
C LYS A 229 18.86 -41.92 20.31
N CYS A 230 18.33 -40.85 20.90
CA CYS A 230 17.04 -40.27 20.51
C CYS A 230 17.18 -39.42 19.25
N THR A 231 16.12 -39.38 18.44
CA THR A 231 16.05 -38.50 17.28
C THR A 231 16.15 -37.03 17.71
N GLN A 232 17.08 -36.27 17.11
CA GLN A 232 17.34 -34.86 17.41
C GLN A 232 16.84 -33.95 16.28
N GLY A 233 16.68 -32.66 16.56
CA GLY A 233 16.31 -31.64 15.58
C GLY A 233 14.81 -31.59 15.25
N LEU A 234 13.96 -32.10 16.15
CA LEU A 234 12.51 -32.14 15.96
C LEU A 234 11.88 -30.85 16.49
N ARG A 235 11.12 -30.17 15.63
CA ARG A 235 10.37 -28.95 15.96
C ARG A 235 9.08 -29.34 16.67
N ARG A 236 8.85 -28.83 17.89
CA ARG A 236 7.68 -29.15 18.73
C ARG A 236 7.12 -27.89 19.37
N PRO A 237 5.80 -27.80 19.59
CA PRO A 237 5.22 -26.66 20.27
C PRO A 237 5.68 -26.62 21.73
N PHE A 238 5.98 -25.42 22.26
CA PHE A 238 6.38 -25.23 23.65
C PHE A 238 5.40 -24.33 24.42
N GLY A 239 4.96 -23.23 23.82
CA GLY A 239 3.97 -22.33 24.42
C GLY A 239 3.75 -21.07 23.61
N VAL A 240 2.88 -20.19 24.12
CA VAL A 240 2.55 -18.92 23.48
C VAL A 240 2.53 -17.82 24.53
N ALA A 241 3.03 -16.64 24.17
CA ALA A 241 2.90 -15.42 24.94
C ALA A 241 1.99 -14.45 24.18
N VAL A 242 1.03 -13.82 24.87
CA VAL A 242 -0.01 -12.99 24.23
C VAL A 242 -0.18 -11.68 25.00
N MET A 243 -0.21 -10.56 24.29
CA MET A 243 -0.46 -9.23 24.87
C MET A 243 -1.47 -8.45 24.02
N ASP A 244 -2.43 -7.80 24.68
CA ASP A 244 -3.34 -6.85 24.03
C ASP A 244 -2.61 -5.52 23.81
N ILE A 245 -2.51 -5.08 22.56
CA ILE A 245 -1.82 -3.83 22.16
C ILE A 245 -2.78 -2.79 21.59
N THR A 246 -4.09 -3.02 21.71
CA THR A 246 -5.14 -2.19 21.09
C THR A 246 -5.03 -0.71 21.50
N ASP A 247 -4.76 -0.42 22.77
CA ASP A 247 -4.65 0.95 23.27
C ASP A 247 -3.38 1.66 22.78
N THR A 248 -2.32 0.90 22.49
CA THR A 248 -1.07 1.41 21.92
C THR A 248 -1.26 1.74 20.44
N ILE A 249 -1.92 0.84 19.69
CA ILE A 249 -2.21 1.06 18.26
C ILE A 249 -3.18 2.24 18.05
N LYS A 250 -4.17 2.40 18.94
CA LYS A 250 -5.14 3.52 18.89
C LYS A 250 -4.56 4.85 19.38
N GLY A 251 -3.29 4.89 19.79
CA GLY A 251 -2.63 6.12 20.27
C GLY A 251 -3.20 6.68 21.57
N LYS A 252 -3.92 5.87 22.36
CA LYS A 252 -4.49 6.31 23.66
C LYS A 252 -3.47 6.31 24.79
N VAL A 253 -2.37 5.57 24.62
CA VAL A 253 -1.26 5.49 25.56
C VAL A 253 -0.02 6.02 24.85
N GLU A 254 0.55 7.13 25.32
CA GLU A 254 1.87 7.58 24.88
C GLU A 254 2.88 6.46 25.15
N SER A 255 3.39 5.87 24.07
CA SER A 255 4.35 4.78 24.11
C SER A 255 5.73 5.40 24.23
N ASP A 256 6.14 5.68 25.46
CA ASP A 256 7.48 6.19 25.75
C ASP A 256 8.53 5.11 25.46
N GLU A 257 9.69 5.51 24.92
CA GLU A 257 10.75 4.59 24.44
C GLU A 257 11.32 3.69 25.55
N GLU A 258 11.10 4.09 26.81
CA GLU A 258 11.57 3.41 28.02
C GLU A 258 10.52 2.48 28.67
N LYS A 259 9.25 2.54 28.25
CA LYS A 259 8.19 1.77 28.89
C LYS A 259 8.25 0.30 28.48
N GLN A 260 8.81 -0.53 29.37
CA GLN A 260 8.91 -1.97 29.19
C GLN A 260 7.58 -2.66 29.51
N HIS A 261 7.10 -3.48 28.58
CA HIS A 261 5.89 -4.29 28.74
C HIS A 261 6.28 -5.74 28.93
N PHE A 262 5.72 -6.38 29.96
CA PHE A 262 5.92 -7.80 30.23
C PHE A 262 4.77 -8.62 29.62
N ILE A 263 5.12 -9.56 28.74
CA ILE A 263 4.19 -10.49 28.12
C ILE A 263 4.32 -11.84 28.83
N PRO A 264 3.29 -12.27 29.59
CA PRO A 264 3.34 -13.55 30.31
C PRO A 264 3.37 -14.72 29.32
N PHE A 265 4.16 -15.73 29.66
CA PHE A 265 4.31 -16.96 28.87
C PHE A 265 3.36 -18.06 29.37
N HIS A 266 2.54 -18.61 28.47
CA HIS A 266 1.65 -19.73 28.75
C HIS A 266 2.18 -21.02 28.08
N PRO A 267 2.69 -22.00 28.86
CA PRO A 267 3.18 -23.26 28.32
C PRO A 267 2.03 -24.14 27.80
N VAL A 268 2.32 -24.99 26.80
CA VAL A 268 1.37 -26.02 26.36
C VAL A 268 1.29 -27.12 27.43
N VAL A 269 0.15 -27.19 28.14
CA VAL A 269 -0.06 -28.15 29.26
C VAL A 269 -0.47 -29.55 28.77
N ALA A 270 -1.09 -29.67 27.59
CA ALA A 270 -1.51 -30.95 27.00
C ALA A 270 -0.76 -31.25 25.69
N GLU A 271 -0.15 -32.42 25.58
CA GLU A 271 0.67 -32.84 24.41
C GLU A 271 -0.11 -32.89 23.07
N ASN A 272 -1.44 -32.80 23.12
CA ASN A 272 -2.34 -32.83 21.96
C ASN A 272 -2.91 -31.45 21.55
N ASP A 273 -2.69 -30.39 22.32
CA ASP A 273 -3.24 -29.06 21.99
C ASP A 273 -2.36 -28.34 20.95
N SER A 274 -2.99 -27.82 19.89
CA SER A 274 -2.30 -26.98 18.91
C SER A 274 -2.04 -25.58 19.45
N LEU A 275 -0.97 -24.92 18.97
CA LEU A 275 -0.65 -23.53 19.33
C LEU A 275 -1.84 -22.59 19.04
N HIS A 276 -2.59 -22.86 17.97
CA HIS A 276 -3.79 -22.12 17.61
C HIS A 276 -4.94 -22.32 18.62
N SER A 277 -5.15 -23.52 19.16
CA SER A 277 -6.17 -23.74 20.20
C SER A 277 -5.80 -23.04 21.51
N LEU A 278 -4.50 -23.07 21.87
CA LEU A 278 -3.99 -22.38 23.05
C LEU A 278 -4.13 -20.86 22.92
N LEU A 279 -3.86 -20.28 21.74
CA LEU A 279 -4.12 -18.87 21.43
C LEU A 279 -5.57 -18.47 21.71
N GLY A 280 -6.54 -19.28 21.28
CA GLY A 280 -7.96 -19.02 21.55
C GLY A 280 -8.32 -19.09 23.04
N LYS A 281 -7.71 -20.01 23.80
CA LYS A 281 -7.93 -20.14 25.25
C LYS A 281 -7.30 -18.99 26.05
N VAL A 282 -6.09 -18.56 25.68
CA VAL A 282 -5.34 -17.49 26.36
C VAL A 282 -5.94 -16.12 26.07
N THR A 283 -6.43 -15.86 24.85
CA THR A 283 -7.16 -14.62 24.54
C THR A 283 -8.50 -14.51 25.30
N ALA A 284 -9.09 -15.64 25.70
CA ALA A 284 -10.32 -15.69 26.50
C ALA A 284 -10.10 -15.65 28.03
N SER A 285 -8.90 -16.00 28.52
CA SER A 285 -8.61 -16.08 29.96
C SER A 285 -7.39 -15.25 30.34
N LYS A 286 -7.58 -14.19 31.15
CA LYS A 286 -6.48 -13.43 31.76
C LYS A 286 -5.90 -14.21 32.94
N GLY A 287 -5.11 -15.23 32.65
CA GLY A 287 -4.39 -16.02 33.66
C GLY A 287 -2.99 -15.50 33.92
N ASP A 288 -2.66 -15.29 35.19
CA ASP A 288 -1.34 -14.87 35.67
C ASP A 288 -0.32 -16.02 35.50
N SER A 289 0.79 -15.77 34.82
CA SER A 289 1.83 -16.79 34.58
C SER A 289 3.04 -16.49 35.46
N GLY A 290 3.43 -17.46 36.29
CA GLY A 290 4.48 -17.34 37.32
C GLY A 290 5.87 -16.89 36.82
N GLY A 291 6.04 -15.60 36.56
CA GLY A 291 7.31 -14.89 36.37
C GLY A 291 8.09 -15.18 35.08
N GLN A 292 7.60 -16.06 34.19
CA GLN A 292 8.23 -16.34 32.89
C GLN A 292 7.53 -15.57 31.77
N GLY A 293 8.29 -14.93 30.89
CA GLY A 293 7.73 -14.07 29.85
C GLY A 293 8.74 -13.31 29.00
N LEU A 294 8.22 -12.47 28.10
CA LEU A 294 8.96 -11.66 27.15
C LEU A 294 8.84 -10.18 27.54
N TRP A 295 9.98 -9.47 27.60
CA TRP A 295 10.03 -8.02 27.81
C TRP A 295 10.18 -7.31 26.47
N VAL A 296 9.20 -6.45 26.14
CA VAL A 296 9.18 -5.69 24.89
C VAL A 296 8.97 -4.21 25.13
N THR A 297 9.60 -3.37 24.31
CA THR A 297 9.28 -1.95 24.16
C THR A 297 8.64 -1.74 22.79
N MET A 298 7.59 -0.93 22.71
CA MET A 298 6.85 -0.73 21.47
C MET A 298 6.55 0.75 21.23
N LYS A 299 6.60 1.19 19.97
CA LYS A 299 6.31 2.57 19.56
C LYS A 299 5.59 2.58 18.22
N MET A 300 4.50 3.35 18.14
CA MET A 300 3.81 3.60 16.87
C MET A 300 4.56 4.68 16.08
N LEU A 301 4.85 4.39 14.82
CA LEU A 301 5.51 5.28 13.87
C LEU A 301 4.55 5.55 12.71
N VAL A 302 4.53 6.78 12.22
CA VAL A 302 3.67 7.20 11.10
C VAL A 302 4.56 7.45 9.88
N GLY A 303 4.16 6.92 8.73
CA GLY A 303 4.84 7.10 7.45
C GLY A 303 5.30 5.78 6.82
N ASP A 304 5.72 5.88 5.56
CA ASP A 304 6.35 4.77 4.85
C ASP A 304 7.76 4.47 5.41
N MET A 305 8.31 3.29 5.15
CA MET A 305 9.64 2.88 5.60
C MET A 305 10.74 3.88 5.24
N SER A 306 10.64 4.52 4.07
CA SER A 306 11.58 5.55 3.63
C SER A 306 11.48 6.83 4.49
N GLN A 307 10.27 7.21 4.88
CA GLN A 307 10.01 8.35 5.76
C GLN A 307 10.42 8.04 7.20
N ILE A 308 10.04 6.87 7.72
CA ILE A 308 10.39 6.42 9.08
C ILE A 308 11.90 6.39 9.30
N ARG A 309 12.68 5.92 8.31
CA ARG A 309 14.14 5.92 8.39
C ARG A 309 14.74 7.33 8.40
N LYS A 310 14.07 8.31 7.80
CA LYS A 310 14.50 9.72 7.77
C LYS A 310 14.13 10.44 9.07
N ASP A 311 12.93 10.17 9.59
CA ASP A 311 12.37 10.86 10.76
C ASP A 311 12.85 10.24 12.08
N TYR A 312 13.16 8.93 12.10
CA TYR A 312 13.61 8.17 13.27
C TYR A 312 14.87 7.32 13.00
N PRO A 313 15.99 7.93 12.56
CA PRO A 313 17.21 7.19 12.25
C PRO A 313 17.81 6.48 13.47
N HIS A 314 17.55 6.96 14.69
CA HIS A 314 18.03 6.33 15.94
C HIS A 314 17.28 5.05 16.31
N LEU A 315 16.05 4.86 15.82
CA LEU A 315 15.24 3.68 16.09
C LEU A 315 15.38 2.64 14.98
N VAL A 316 15.31 3.10 13.72
CA VAL A 316 15.22 2.25 12.53
C VAL A 316 16.46 2.41 11.66
N ASP A 317 17.43 1.52 11.90
CA ASP A 317 18.61 1.37 11.05
C ASP A 317 18.31 0.50 9.82
N ARG A 318 19.23 0.50 8.84
CA ARG A 318 19.18 -0.38 7.66
C ARG A 318 19.16 -1.88 8.01
N THR A 319 19.67 -2.25 9.19
CA THR A 319 19.70 -3.63 9.71
C THR A 319 18.45 -4.02 10.47
N THR A 320 17.48 -3.11 10.64
CA THR A 320 16.21 -3.39 11.32
C THR A 320 15.36 -4.31 10.47
N VAL A 321 14.83 -5.36 11.08
CA VAL A 321 14.00 -6.32 10.36
C VAL A 321 12.62 -5.72 10.09
N VAL A 322 12.15 -5.88 8.86
CA VAL A 322 10.84 -5.40 8.41
C VAL A 322 9.92 -6.60 8.24
N ALA A 323 8.83 -6.62 8.99
CA ALA A 323 7.76 -7.61 8.86
C ALA A 323 6.55 -6.94 8.22
N ARG A 324 6.21 -7.32 6.99
CA ARG A 324 5.10 -6.68 6.27
C ARG A 324 3.75 -7.22 6.74
N LYS A 325 2.68 -6.48 6.47
CA LYS A 325 1.31 -6.98 6.62
C LYS A 325 1.03 -8.13 5.65
N LEU A 326 0.31 -9.16 6.10
CA LEU A 326 -0.26 -10.18 5.22
C LEU A 326 -1.42 -9.56 4.41
N GLY A 327 -1.23 -9.46 3.10
CA GLY A 327 -2.11 -8.66 2.23
C GLY A 327 -1.57 -7.25 2.00
N PHE A 328 -2.36 -6.45 1.27
CA PHE A 328 -1.97 -5.10 0.89
C PHE A 328 -2.34 -4.04 1.95
N PRO A 329 -1.57 -2.93 2.02
CA PRO A 329 -2.05 -1.70 2.63
C PRO A 329 -3.30 -1.18 1.91
N GLU A 330 -4.02 -0.25 2.54
CA GLU A 330 -5.24 0.35 1.94
C GLU A 330 -4.95 1.16 0.68
N ILE A 331 -3.74 1.70 0.57
CA ILE A 331 -3.26 2.44 -0.60
C ILE A 331 -2.02 1.74 -1.08
N ILE A 332 -2.00 1.41 -2.37
CA ILE A 332 -0.82 0.97 -3.09
C ILE A 332 -0.41 2.13 -3.98
N MET A 333 0.75 2.73 -3.72
CA MET A 333 1.25 3.81 -4.54
C MET A 333 1.72 3.29 -5.90
N PRO A 334 1.57 4.05 -7.00
CA PRO A 334 2.10 3.66 -8.30
C PRO A 334 3.61 3.40 -8.21
N GLY A 335 4.08 2.33 -8.86
CA GLY A 335 5.48 1.90 -8.81
C GLY A 335 5.89 0.99 -7.65
N ASP A 336 5.03 0.73 -6.65
CA ASP A 336 5.33 -0.25 -5.59
C ASP A 336 5.24 -1.70 -6.13
N ILE A 337 6.40 -2.35 -6.23
CA ILE A 337 6.51 -3.73 -6.71
C ILE A 337 6.55 -4.68 -5.51
N ARG A 338 5.47 -5.44 -5.35
CA ARG A 338 5.35 -6.46 -4.31
C ARG A 338 4.97 -7.79 -4.95
N ASN A 339 5.67 -8.86 -4.56
CA ASN A 339 5.39 -10.22 -5.02
C ASN A 339 5.68 -11.22 -3.89
N ASP A 340 4.85 -11.20 -2.86
CA ASP A 340 4.94 -12.14 -1.75
C ASP A 340 3.86 -13.22 -1.90
N ILE A 341 4.25 -14.49 -1.89
CA ILE A 341 3.29 -15.60 -1.88
C ILE A 341 3.34 -16.26 -0.51
N TYR A 342 2.23 -16.19 0.23
CA TYR A 342 2.11 -16.84 1.53
C TYR A 342 1.40 -18.19 1.38
N VAL A 343 2.00 -19.22 1.97
CA VAL A 343 1.48 -20.58 2.01
C VAL A 343 1.34 -20.98 3.46
N THR A 344 0.12 -21.26 3.90
CA THR A 344 -0.19 -21.71 5.24
C THR A 344 -0.53 -23.19 5.24
N LEU A 345 0.21 -23.98 6.02
CA LEU A 345 -0.12 -25.38 6.26
C LEU A 345 -1.27 -25.42 7.28
N THR A 346 -2.49 -25.80 6.87
CA THR A 346 -3.65 -25.73 7.76
C THR A 346 -3.84 -27.03 8.54
N THR A 347 -4.33 -28.07 7.88
CA THR A 347 -4.68 -29.34 8.50
C THR A 347 -4.30 -30.53 7.62
N GLY A 348 -3.99 -31.65 8.26
CA GLY A 348 -3.87 -32.95 7.59
C GLY A 348 -4.73 -34.01 8.27
N ASP A 349 -5.12 -35.04 7.55
CA ASP A 349 -5.74 -36.26 8.07
C ASP A 349 -5.03 -37.47 7.46
N PHE A 350 -4.28 -38.19 8.31
CA PHE A 350 -3.49 -39.34 7.89
C PHE A 350 -3.84 -40.55 8.74
N ASP A 351 -4.57 -41.50 8.16
CA ASP A 351 -4.97 -42.71 8.88
C ASP A 351 -3.94 -43.84 8.69
N LYS A 352 -3.72 -44.61 9.76
CA LYS A 352 -2.83 -45.77 9.77
C LYS A 352 -3.64 -47.04 10.04
N TYR A 353 -4.12 -47.64 8.96
CA TYR A 353 -5.06 -48.76 8.93
C TYR A 353 -4.70 -50.02 9.76
N ASN A 354 -3.42 -50.23 10.11
CA ASN A 354 -2.92 -51.51 10.66
C ASN A 354 -2.18 -51.41 12.01
N LYS A 355 -2.17 -50.27 12.72
CA LYS A 355 -1.51 -50.16 14.05
C LYS A 355 -2.32 -49.29 15.00
N THR A 356 -2.27 -49.59 16.31
CA THR A 356 -2.94 -48.83 17.38
C THR A 356 -2.39 -47.42 17.58
N THR A 357 -1.11 -47.18 17.23
CA THR A 357 -0.46 -45.87 17.38
C THR A 357 -0.47 -45.07 16.07
N GLN A 358 -0.91 -43.81 16.15
CA GLN A 358 -0.91 -42.87 15.03
C GLN A 358 0.52 -42.47 14.59
N ARG A 359 0.65 -41.85 13.41
CA ARG A 359 1.95 -41.38 12.89
C ARG A 359 2.26 -39.98 13.44
N ASN A 360 3.50 -39.76 13.87
CA ASN A 360 4.05 -38.41 14.01
C ASN A 360 4.40 -37.92 12.60
N VAL A 361 3.59 -37.03 12.03
CA VAL A 361 3.71 -36.61 10.63
C VAL A 361 4.52 -35.32 10.53
N GLU A 362 5.67 -35.39 9.86
CA GLU A 362 6.45 -34.22 9.41
C GLU A 362 6.09 -33.93 7.96
N VAL A 363 5.75 -32.67 7.67
CA VAL A 363 5.56 -32.18 6.30
C VAL A 363 6.85 -31.51 5.87
N ILE A 364 7.41 -31.97 4.76
CA ILE A 364 8.58 -31.37 4.12
C ILE A 364 8.08 -30.62 2.90
N MET A 365 8.22 -29.29 2.90
CA MET A 365 7.85 -28.44 1.76
C MET A 365 9.10 -27.99 1.01
N CYS A 366 9.08 -28.14 -0.31
CA CYS A 366 10.12 -27.71 -1.24
C CYS A 366 9.47 -26.91 -2.38
N VAL A 367 10.20 -25.93 -2.91
CA VAL A 367 9.86 -25.29 -4.19
C VAL A 367 10.64 -26.01 -5.28
N CYS A 368 9.96 -26.50 -6.30
CA CYS A 368 10.55 -27.27 -7.38
C CYS A 368 10.29 -26.59 -8.73
N ASP A 369 11.20 -26.77 -9.68
CA ASP A 369 11.00 -26.42 -11.09
C ASP A 369 10.21 -27.50 -11.86
N GLU A 370 9.95 -27.26 -13.15
CA GLU A 370 9.27 -28.19 -14.06
C GLU A 370 9.95 -29.57 -14.15
N GLU A 371 11.26 -29.65 -13.94
CA GLU A 371 12.06 -30.88 -13.97
C GLU A 371 12.03 -31.63 -12.61
N GLY A 372 11.51 -31.00 -11.55
CA GLY A 372 11.42 -31.57 -10.20
C GLY A 372 12.63 -31.28 -9.31
N LYS A 373 13.55 -30.44 -9.76
CA LYS A 373 14.73 -30.00 -9.02
C LYS A 373 14.34 -28.91 -8.02
N VAL A 374 14.90 -29.01 -6.81
CA VAL A 374 14.62 -28.07 -5.72
C VAL A 374 15.33 -26.75 -5.97
N ILE A 375 14.58 -25.64 -5.94
CA ILE A 375 15.14 -24.29 -6.02
C ILE A 375 15.76 -23.93 -4.67
N PRO A 376 17.05 -23.57 -4.63
CA PRO A 376 17.72 -23.24 -3.38
C PRO A 376 17.19 -21.93 -2.82
N ASN A 377 17.05 -21.85 -1.49
CA ASN A 377 16.72 -20.61 -0.76
C ASN A 377 15.43 -19.91 -1.24
N ALA A 378 14.38 -20.69 -1.53
CA ALA A 378 13.11 -20.16 -2.02
C ALA A 378 12.06 -19.92 -0.92
N ILE A 379 12.28 -20.40 0.31
CA ILE A 379 11.28 -20.39 1.38
C ILE A 379 11.78 -19.55 2.56
N CYS A 380 10.98 -18.61 3.02
CA CYS A 380 11.22 -17.82 4.22
C CYS A 380 10.21 -18.20 5.31
N LEU A 381 10.72 -18.60 6.47
CA LEU A 381 9.93 -18.93 7.67
C LEU A 381 9.28 -17.71 8.32
N GLY A 382 9.91 -16.55 8.14
CA GLY A 382 9.54 -15.29 8.76
C GLY A 382 10.53 -14.19 8.37
N ALA A 383 10.19 -12.96 8.73
CA ALA A 383 11.07 -11.82 8.62
C ALA A 383 12.29 -12.01 9.55
N GLY A 384 13.48 -11.67 9.07
CA GLY A 384 14.73 -11.71 9.84
C GLY A 384 15.52 -13.03 9.75
N ASP A 385 14.96 -14.09 9.16
CA ASP A 385 15.69 -15.35 8.91
C ASP A 385 16.21 -15.44 7.47
N LYS A 386 17.25 -16.26 7.28
CA LYS A 386 17.78 -16.55 5.95
C LYS A 386 16.83 -17.50 5.21
N PRO A 387 16.61 -17.29 3.90
CA PRO A 387 15.79 -18.20 3.12
C PRO A 387 16.39 -19.61 3.10
N VAL A 388 15.51 -20.62 3.12
CA VAL A 388 15.85 -22.05 3.13
C VAL A 388 15.29 -22.75 1.89
N SER A 389 15.95 -23.82 1.46
CA SER A 389 15.50 -24.63 0.31
C SER A 389 14.40 -25.63 0.68
N GLU A 390 14.43 -26.12 1.92
CA GLU A 390 13.47 -27.10 2.43
C GLU A 390 12.92 -26.64 3.77
N TYR A 391 11.59 -26.67 3.88
CA TYR A 391 10.88 -26.44 5.12
C TYR A 391 10.48 -27.76 5.78
N ARG A 392 10.50 -27.82 7.11
CA ARG A 392 10.01 -28.96 7.91
C ARG A 392 9.03 -28.47 8.97
N SER A 393 7.82 -29.00 8.99
CA SER A 393 6.75 -28.56 9.90
C SER A 393 6.97 -28.98 11.36
N VAL A 394 6.19 -28.39 12.28
CA VAL A 394 6.12 -28.84 13.66
C VAL A 394 5.47 -30.23 13.77
N LEU A 395 6.00 -31.03 14.69
CA LEU A 395 5.54 -32.38 14.98
C LEU A 395 4.58 -32.39 16.17
N TYR A 396 3.40 -32.95 15.92
CA TYR A 396 2.44 -33.32 16.96
C TYR A 396 2.51 -34.82 17.24
N TYR A 397 2.65 -35.19 18.51
CA TYR A 397 2.88 -36.57 18.90
C TYR A 397 1.59 -37.40 18.80
N GLN A 398 1.59 -38.42 17.94
CA GLN A 398 0.48 -39.37 17.74
C GLN A 398 -0.89 -38.71 17.46
N VAL A 399 -0.91 -37.54 16.84
CA VAL A 399 -2.14 -36.85 16.45
C VAL A 399 -2.54 -37.25 15.03
N LYS A 400 -3.74 -37.83 14.87
CA LYS A 400 -4.29 -38.21 13.55
C LYS A 400 -4.52 -36.99 12.64
N GLN A 401 -5.06 -35.92 13.21
CA GLN A 401 -5.42 -34.70 12.52
C GLN A 401 -4.57 -33.51 12.99
N PRO A 402 -3.27 -33.43 12.60
CA PRO A 402 -2.42 -32.30 12.97
C PRO A 402 -2.96 -30.99 12.39
N ARG A 403 -2.99 -29.95 13.22
CA ARG A 403 -3.30 -28.57 12.81
C ARG A 403 -2.05 -27.72 12.97
N TRP A 404 -1.33 -27.50 11.87
CA TRP A 404 -0.08 -26.73 11.90
C TRP A 404 -0.35 -25.24 12.05
N MET A 405 -1.20 -24.68 11.18
CA MET A 405 -1.45 -23.24 11.08
C MET A 405 -0.15 -22.42 10.96
N GLU A 406 0.81 -22.95 10.19
CA GLU A 406 2.12 -22.36 9.97
C GLU A 406 2.14 -21.64 8.63
N THR A 407 2.34 -20.32 8.64
CA THR A 407 2.43 -19.49 7.44
C THR A 407 3.89 -19.29 7.03
N LEU A 408 4.17 -19.57 5.76
CA LEU A 408 5.48 -19.50 5.12
C LEU A 408 5.42 -18.54 3.95
N LYS A 409 6.49 -17.81 3.68
CA LYS A 409 6.62 -16.99 2.47
C LYS A 409 7.46 -17.71 1.43
N VAL A 410 6.95 -17.81 0.21
CA VAL A 410 7.68 -18.30 -0.96
C VAL A 410 8.25 -17.07 -1.68
N ALA A 411 9.57 -16.94 -1.64
CA ALA A 411 10.33 -15.84 -2.22
C ALA A 411 11.01 -16.33 -3.51
N VAL A 412 10.31 -16.22 -4.63
CA VAL A 412 10.81 -16.61 -5.96
C VAL A 412 10.69 -15.41 -6.91
N PRO A 413 11.66 -15.21 -7.82
CA PRO A 413 11.52 -14.21 -8.88
C PRO A 413 10.24 -14.41 -9.71
N ILE A 414 9.63 -13.31 -10.15
CA ILE A 414 8.36 -13.33 -10.92
C ILE A 414 8.52 -14.12 -12.23
N GLU A 415 9.71 -14.07 -12.84
CA GLU A 415 10.01 -14.73 -14.12
C GLU A 415 9.91 -16.26 -14.03
N ASP A 416 10.32 -16.83 -12.90
CA ASP A 416 10.34 -18.27 -12.68
C ASP A 416 8.98 -18.82 -12.23
N MET A 417 8.03 -17.95 -11.83
CA MET A 417 6.73 -18.35 -11.26
C MET A 417 5.93 -19.31 -12.16
N GLN A 418 6.08 -19.21 -13.48
CA GLN A 418 5.38 -20.05 -14.45
C GLN A 418 5.86 -21.50 -14.42
N ARG A 419 7.12 -21.71 -14.07
CA ARG A 419 7.82 -23.00 -14.16
C ARG A 419 7.97 -23.70 -12.81
N ILE A 420 7.29 -23.21 -11.77
CA ILE A 420 7.46 -23.74 -10.42
C ILE A 420 6.18 -24.32 -9.83
N HIS A 421 6.38 -25.28 -8.96
CA HIS A 421 5.34 -25.86 -8.12
C HIS A 421 5.86 -26.14 -6.72
N LEU A 422 4.94 -26.19 -5.78
CA LEU A 422 5.24 -26.58 -4.40
C LEU A 422 5.05 -28.09 -4.28
N ARG A 423 6.04 -28.74 -3.68
CA ARG A 423 6.04 -30.16 -3.36
C ARG A 423 5.97 -30.35 -1.84
N PHE A 424 5.06 -31.20 -1.39
CA PHE A 424 4.85 -31.57 0.01
C PHE A 424 5.08 -33.08 0.20
N MET A 425 6.16 -33.45 0.87
CA MET A 425 6.46 -34.84 1.21
C MET A 425 6.06 -35.12 2.65
N PHE A 426 5.42 -36.26 2.90
CA PHE A 426 5.02 -36.67 4.23
C PHE A 426 5.94 -37.78 4.75
N ARG A 427 6.58 -37.52 5.88
CA ARG A 427 7.48 -38.46 6.57
C ARG A 427 6.97 -38.75 7.96
N HIS A 428 7.08 -40.00 8.39
CA HIS A 428 6.86 -40.34 9.80
C HIS A 428 8.18 -40.16 10.57
N ARG A 429 8.11 -39.56 11.75
CA ARG A 429 9.26 -39.40 12.64
C ARG A 429 9.14 -40.30 13.86
N SER A 430 10.19 -41.06 14.14
CA SER A 430 10.25 -41.98 15.28
C SER A 430 11.02 -41.38 16.46
N SER A 431 10.70 -41.76 17.70
CA SER A 431 11.48 -41.34 18.89
C SER A 431 12.92 -41.89 18.85
N GLN A 432 13.14 -43.01 18.18
CA GLN A 432 14.44 -43.69 18.05
C GLN A 432 15.15 -43.31 16.75
N GLU A 433 16.40 -42.82 16.85
CA GLU A 433 17.17 -42.33 15.71
C GLU A 433 17.43 -43.41 14.65
N SER A 434 17.67 -44.66 15.07
CA SER A 434 17.93 -45.78 14.14
C SER A 434 16.70 -46.17 13.31
N LYS A 435 15.51 -46.09 13.90
CA LYS A 435 14.25 -46.31 13.18
C LYS A 435 13.94 -45.14 12.26
N ASP A 436 14.12 -43.92 12.76
CA ASP A 436 13.88 -42.68 12.04
C ASP A 436 14.69 -42.56 10.74
N LYS A 437 15.99 -42.89 10.78
CA LYS A 437 16.86 -42.90 9.58
C LYS A 437 16.42 -43.91 8.51
N GLY A 438 15.75 -44.98 8.92
CA GLY A 438 15.22 -45.99 8.00
C GLY A 438 13.87 -45.61 7.38
N GLU A 439 13.21 -44.55 7.87
CA GLU A 439 11.88 -44.17 7.40
C GLU A 439 11.93 -43.39 6.08
N LYS A 440 11.25 -43.96 5.08
CA LYS A 440 11.03 -43.31 3.78
C LYS A 440 9.76 -42.45 3.81
N ASN A 441 9.71 -41.49 2.90
CA ASN A 441 8.51 -40.70 2.66
C ASN A 441 7.37 -41.63 2.22
N PHE A 442 6.20 -41.50 2.82
CA PHE A 442 5.09 -42.44 2.62
C PHE A 442 4.00 -41.89 1.70
N ALA A 443 3.96 -40.58 1.52
CA ALA A 443 3.01 -39.89 0.68
C ALA A 443 3.59 -38.56 0.17
N MET A 444 2.97 -38.02 -0.87
CA MET A 444 3.38 -36.81 -1.57
C MET A 444 2.14 -36.03 -2.03
N ALA A 445 2.16 -34.71 -1.97
CA ALA A 445 1.17 -33.82 -2.57
C ALA A 445 1.88 -32.65 -3.26
N TYR A 446 1.27 -32.05 -4.28
CA TYR A 446 1.86 -30.89 -4.95
C TYR A 446 0.79 -29.89 -5.40
N VAL A 447 1.21 -28.65 -5.65
CA VAL A 447 0.35 -27.62 -6.25
C VAL A 447 1.19 -26.71 -7.15
N LYS A 448 0.69 -26.41 -8.35
CA LYS A 448 1.29 -25.41 -9.23
C LYS A 448 0.85 -24.01 -8.77
N LEU A 449 1.79 -23.07 -8.67
CA LEU A 449 1.48 -21.69 -8.26
C LEU A 449 0.81 -20.88 -9.37
N MET A 450 1.03 -21.26 -10.62
CA MET A 450 0.35 -20.70 -11.79
C MET A 450 -0.48 -21.79 -12.49
N LYS A 451 -1.68 -21.40 -12.93
CA LYS A 451 -2.55 -22.22 -13.77
C LYS A 451 -2.05 -22.21 -15.22
N GLU A 452 -2.53 -23.15 -16.03
CA GLU A 452 -2.20 -23.24 -17.46
C GLU A 452 -2.65 -21.99 -18.24
N ASP A 453 -3.70 -21.30 -17.76
CA ASP A 453 -4.17 -20.02 -18.32
C ASP A 453 -3.23 -18.84 -18.04
N GLY A 454 -2.18 -19.04 -17.23
CA GLY A 454 -1.21 -18.01 -16.83
C GLY A 454 -1.65 -17.14 -15.65
N THR A 455 -2.82 -17.40 -15.05
CA THR A 455 -3.26 -16.78 -13.79
C THR A 455 -2.60 -17.45 -12.59
N THR A 456 -2.48 -16.72 -11.48
CA THR A 456 -2.00 -17.31 -10.22
C THR A 456 -3.06 -18.19 -9.56
N LEU A 457 -2.62 -19.06 -8.66
CA LEU A 457 -3.50 -19.83 -7.80
C LEU A 457 -4.42 -18.89 -7.02
N GLN A 458 -5.72 -19.22 -6.96
CA GLN A 458 -6.70 -18.40 -6.26
C GLN A 458 -6.41 -18.36 -4.76
N ASP A 459 -6.65 -17.22 -4.13
CA ASP A 459 -6.52 -17.13 -2.67
C ASP A 459 -7.59 -17.97 -1.97
N GLY A 460 -7.22 -18.61 -0.86
CA GLY A 460 -8.14 -19.38 -0.04
C GLY A 460 -7.59 -20.72 0.41
N SER A 461 -8.49 -21.66 0.71
CA SER A 461 -8.15 -23.00 1.17
C SER A 461 -8.20 -23.99 0.00
N HIS A 462 -7.14 -24.76 -0.19
CA HIS A 462 -7.01 -25.79 -1.20
C HIS A 462 -6.86 -27.16 -0.55
N GLU A 463 -7.73 -28.10 -0.93
CA GLU A 463 -7.61 -29.49 -0.54
C GLU A 463 -6.85 -30.26 -1.62
N LEU A 464 -5.62 -30.67 -1.29
CA LEU A 464 -4.71 -31.32 -2.21
C LEU A 464 -4.93 -32.83 -2.25
N VAL A 465 -4.67 -33.40 -3.43
CA VAL A 465 -4.70 -34.85 -3.62
C VAL A 465 -3.41 -35.47 -3.06
N VAL A 466 -3.55 -36.43 -2.14
CA VAL A 466 -2.42 -37.15 -1.55
C VAL A 466 -2.08 -38.37 -2.40
N LEU A 467 -0.88 -38.37 -2.98
CA LEU A 467 -0.33 -39.42 -3.83
C LEU A 467 0.55 -40.38 -3.02
N LYS A 468 0.44 -41.69 -3.29
CA LYS A 468 1.22 -42.78 -2.64
C LYS A 468 1.90 -43.64 -3.70
N GLY A 469 3.12 -44.10 -3.41
CA GLY A 469 3.97 -44.85 -4.34
C GLY A 469 5.43 -44.91 -3.87
N ASP A 470 6.34 -45.24 -4.79
CA ASP A 470 7.77 -45.31 -4.48
C ASP A 470 8.40 -43.91 -4.31
N SER A 471 9.29 -43.75 -3.32
CA SER A 471 9.95 -42.47 -3.03
C SER A 471 10.64 -41.83 -4.24
N LYS A 472 11.28 -42.64 -5.11
CA LYS A 472 11.93 -42.11 -6.32
C LYS A 472 10.92 -41.57 -7.34
N LYS A 473 9.76 -42.21 -7.46
CA LYS A 473 8.67 -41.76 -8.36
C LYS A 473 7.94 -40.55 -7.80
N MET A 474 7.90 -40.39 -6.48
CA MET A 474 7.35 -39.19 -5.83
C MET A 474 8.21 -37.95 -6.06
N GLU A 475 9.50 -38.12 -6.36
CA GLU A 475 10.42 -37.03 -6.65
C GLU A 475 10.45 -36.64 -8.13
N ASP A 476 9.96 -37.52 -9.02
CA ASP A 476 9.92 -37.33 -10.46
C ASP A 476 8.73 -36.45 -10.88
N ALA A 477 9.03 -35.25 -11.37
CA ALA A 477 8.01 -34.29 -11.80
C ALA A 477 7.14 -34.78 -12.96
N SER A 478 7.71 -35.56 -13.89
CA SER A 478 6.95 -36.09 -15.03
C SER A 478 5.84 -37.05 -14.59
N ALA A 479 6.05 -37.76 -13.47
CA ALA A 479 5.13 -38.74 -12.94
C ALA A 479 3.93 -38.10 -12.23
N TYR A 480 4.12 -37.03 -11.44
CA TYR A 480 3.02 -36.41 -10.70
C TYR A 480 2.41 -35.18 -11.39
N LEU A 481 3.13 -34.41 -12.21
CA LEU A 481 2.59 -33.20 -12.84
C LEU A 481 1.44 -33.47 -13.82
N THR A 482 1.35 -34.70 -14.34
CA THR A 482 0.27 -35.18 -15.22
C THR A 482 -1.02 -35.51 -14.46
N LEU A 483 -0.95 -35.66 -13.14
CA LEU A 483 -2.09 -35.95 -12.27
C LEU A 483 -2.79 -34.66 -11.84
N PRO A 484 -4.02 -34.72 -11.31
CA PRO A 484 -4.66 -33.53 -10.73
C PRO A 484 -4.05 -33.18 -9.36
N SER A 485 -3.79 -31.89 -9.12
CA SER A 485 -3.23 -31.36 -7.86
C SER A 485 -4.27 -31.14 -6.75
N SER A 486 -5.49 -30.73 -7.11
CA SER A 486 -6.58 -30.41 -6.18
C SER A 486 -7.76 -31.38 -6.31
N ARG A 487 -8.41 -31.72 -5.19
CA ARG A 487 -9.59 -32.59 -5.17
C ARG A 487 -10.77 -32.00 -5.95
N GLN A 488 -10.91 -30.67 -6.00
CA GLN A 488 -11.97 -30.00 -6.78
C GLN A 488 -11.90 -30.32 -8.28
N HIS A 489 -10.70 -30.54 -8.83
CA HIS A 489 -10.52 -30.95 -10.22
C HIS A 489 -10.86 -32.43 -10.46
N VAL A 490 -10.84 -33.27 -9.42
CA VAL A 490 -11.20 -34.69 -9.49
C VAL A 490 -12.73 -34.85 -9.53
N GLU A 491 -13.45 -34.03 -8.78
CA GLU A 491 -14.92 -34.09 -8.72
C GLU A 491 -15.59 -33.53 -10.00
N ASN A 492 -15.05 -32.46 -10.60
CA ASN A 492 -15.57 -31.90 -11.85
C ASN A 492 -15.41 -32.83 -13.08
N LYS A 493 -14.61 -33.89 -12.98
CA LYS A 493 -14.46 -34.94 -14.02
C LYS A 493 -15.21 -36.24 -13.69
N GLY A 494 -16.14 -36.25 -12.74
CA GLY A 494 -17.05 -37.39 -12.54
C GLY A 494 -18.30 -37.23 -13.40
N LEU A 495 -18.43 -37.95 -14.52
CA LEU A 495 -19.47 -38.98 -14.67
C LEU A 495 -19.17 -40.06 -15.74
N THR A 496 -18.00 -40.10 -16.39
CA THR A 496 -17.78 -41.06 -17.52
C THR A 496 -16.46 -41.83 -17.55
N LEU A 497 -15.63 -41.83 -16.50
CA LEU A 497 -14.48 -42.76 -16.43
C LEU A 497 -14.44 -43.57 -15.14
N SER A 498 -15.20 -44.67 -15.21
CA SER A 498 -14.87 -45.99 -14.68
C SER A 498 -13.41 -46.17 -14.26
N ARG A 499 -13.19 -46.44 -12.97
CA ARG A 499 -12.25 -47.42 -12.35
C ARG A 499 -10.80 -47.60 -12.84
N SER A 500 -10.28 -46.81 -13.78
CA SER A 500 -9.00 -47.10 -14.46
C SER A 500 -7.91 -46.01 -14.30
N ALA A 501 -8.14 -44.96 -13.50
CA ALA A 501 -7.15 -43.89 -13.28
C ALA A 501 -6.17 -44.17 -12.10
N SER A 502 -6.03 -45.42 -11.66
CA SER A 502 -5.33 -45.77 -10.41
C SER A 502 -3.81 -45.98 -10.52
N SER A 503 -3.19 -45.82 -11.70
CA SER A 503 -1.73 -46.03 -11.82
C SER A 503 -1.06 -45.40 -13.04
N VAL A 504 -1.48 -44.23 -13.51
CA VAL A 504 -0.69 -43.51 -14.53
C VAL A 504 0.57 -42.96 -13.86
N GLY A 505 1.76 -43.38 -14.31
CA GLY A 505 3.05 -42.95 -13.75
C GLY A 505 3.57 -43.70 -12.51
N GLY A 506 2.87 -44.76 -12.06
CA GLY A 506 3.30 -45.56 -10.89
C GLY A 506 3.05 -44.90 -9.53
N LEU A 507 2.22 -43.86 -9.49
CA LEU A 507 1.67 -43.24 -8.28
C LEU A 507 0.16 -43.56 -8.20
N SER A 508 -0.33 -43.76 -6.98
CA SER A 508 -1.73 -44.05 -6.67
C SER A 508 -2.35 -42.91 -5.86
N VAL A 509 -3.57 -42.52 -6.20
CA VAL A 509 -4.31 -41.46 -5.49
C VAL A 509 -4.93 -42.03 -4.22
N SER A 510 -4.64 -41.42 -3.07
CA SER A 510 -5.28 -41.79 -1.80
C SER A 510 -6.58 -41.01 -1.60
N THR A 511 -7.70 -41.72 -1.55
CA THR A 511 -9.03 -41.12 -1.26
C THR A 511 -9.30 -40.91 0.22
N ARG A 512 -8.46 -41.47 1.11
CA ARG A 512 -8.66 -41.45 2.56
C ARG A 512 -7.83 -40.42 3.31
N ASP A 513 -6.63 -40.13 2.80
CA ASP A 513 -5.78 -39.10 3.39
C ASP A 513 -6.18 -37.74 2.81
N ALA A 514 -6.27 -36.73 3.65
CA ALA A 514 -6.59 -35.37 3.25
C ALA A 514 -5.48 -34.42 3.70
N PHE A 515 -5.14 -33.45 2.86
CA PHE A 515 -4.19 -32.41 3.20
C PHE A 515 -4.69 -31.08 2.65
N SER A 516 -4.80 -30.10 3.55
CA SER A 516 -5.29 -28.78 3.21
C SER A 516 -4.18 -27.76 3.42
N ILE A 517 -4.07 -26.84 2.46
CA ILE A 517 -3.23 -25.66 2.54
C ILE A 517 -4.10 -24.43 2.34
N SER A 518 -3.62 -23.28 2.78
CA SER A 518 -4.21 -22.00 2.39
C SER A 518 -3.17 -21.12 1.73
N THR A 519 -3.51 -20.51 0.60
CA THR A 519 -2.61 -19.60 -0.12
C THR A 519 -3.15 -18.20 -0.14
N LEU A 520 -2.24 -17.23 -0.03
CA LEU A 520 -2.51 -15.80 -0.13
C LEU A 520 -1.41 -15.18 -0.99
N VAL A 521 -1.75 -14.80 -2.23
CA VAL A 521 -0.84 -14.20 -3.21
C VAL A 521 -0.95 -12.69 -3.12
N CYS A 522 0.09 -12.05 -2.59
CA CYS A 522 0.23 -10.60 -2.52
C CYS A 522 1.14 -10.11 -3.65
N SER A 523 0.61 -10.08 -4.88
CA SER A 523 1.34 -9.62 -6.06
C SER A 523 0.71 -8.38 -6.70
N THR A 524 1.52 -7.35 -6.99
CA THR A 524 1.12 -6.21 -7.82
C THR A 524 1.39 -6.43 -9.31
N LYS A 525 1.93 -7.61 -9.69
CA LYS A 525 2.24 -7.96 -11.09
C LYS A 525 1.53 -9.20 -11.62
N LEU A 526 1.09 -10.10 -10.74
CA LEU A 526 0.42 -11.33 -11.12
C LEU A 526 -1.04 -11.33 -10.65
N THR A 527 -1.97 -11.33 -11.61
CA THR A 527 -3.42 -11.33 -11.34
C THR A 527 -3.94 -12.74 -11.10
N GLN A 528 -5.09 -12.84 -10.44
CA GLN A 528 -5.84 -14.10 -10.29
C GLN A 528 -7.00 -14.18 -11.30
N ASN A 529 -7.43 -13.05 -11.84
CA ASN A 529 -8.49 -12.96 -12.81
C ASN A 529 -7.98 -13.11 -14.25
N VAL A 530 -8.66 -13.98 -14.99
CA VAL A 530 -8.36 -14.32 -16.39
C VAL A 530 -8.62 -13.14 -17.34
N GLY A 531 -9.70 -12.38 -17.12
CA GLY A 531 -10.04 -11.22 -17.96
C GLY A 531 -9.03 -10.08 -17.80
N LEU A 532 -8.64 -9.79 -16.55
CA LEU A 532 -7.61 -8.79 -16.28
C LEU A 532 -6.24 -9.22 -16.81
N LEU A 533 -5.87 -10.50 -16.65
CA LEU A 533 -4.64 -11.04 -17.24
C LEU A 533 -4.65 -10.94 -18.76
N GLY A 534 -5.77 -11.29 -19.38
CA GLY A 534 -5.98 -11.21 -20.82
C GLY A 534 -5.81 -9.78 -21.34
N LEU A 535 -6.25 -8.78 -20.56
CA LEU A 535 -6.02 -7.37 -20.86
C LEU A 535 -4.55 -6.98 -20.68
N LEU A 536 -3.89 -7.39 -19.59
CA LEU A 536 -2.48 -7.05 -19.36
C LEU A 536 -1.53 -7.70 -20.38
N LYS A 537 -1.86 -8.90 -20.85
CA LYS A 537 -1.13 -9.65 -21.88
C LYS A 537 -1.84 -9.66 -23.23
N TRP A 538 -2.56 -8.58 -23.54
CA TRP A 538 -3.40 -8.51 -24.75
C TRP A 538 -2.65 -8.77 -26.05
N ARG A 539 -1.37 -8.38 -26.13
CA ARG A 539 -0.49 -8.65 -27.30
C ARG A 539 -0.30 -10.14 -27.60
N MET A 540 -0.46 -11.03 -26.61
CA MET A 540 -0.30 -12.48 -26.81
C MET A 540 -1.50 -13.12 -27.50
N LYS A 541 -2.70 -12.54 -27.32
CA LYS A 541 -3.97 -13.04 -27.88
C LYS A 541 -4.86 -11.87 -28.29
N PRO A 542 -4.54 -11.16 -29.40
CA PRO A 542 -5.29 -9.97 -29.82
C PRO A 542 -6.74 -10.28 -30.22
N GLU A 543 -7.04 -11.52 -30.63
CA GLU A 543 -8.38 -11.97 -31.02
C GLU A 543 -9.40 -11.91 -29.87
N LEU A 544 -8.95 -12.01 -28.62
CA LEU A 544 -9.81 -11.98 -27.42
C LEU A 544 -9.91 -10.59 -26.80
N LEU A 545 -9.32 -9.56 -27.43
CA LEU A 545 -9.21 -8.22 -26.85
C LEU A 545 -10.57 -7.58 -26.55
N GLN A 546 -11.52 -7.66 -27.49
CA GLN A 546 -12.86 -7.13 -27.31
C GLN A 546 -13.57 -7.78 -26.10
N GLU A 547 -13.51 -9.12 -26.02
CA GLU A 547 -14.12 -9.87 -24.92
C GLU A 547 -13.44 -9.54 -23.57
N ASN A 548 -12.11 -9.36 -23.54
CA ASN A 548 -11.38 -8.99 -22.34
C ASN A 548 -11.72 -7.57 -21.86
N LEU A 549 -11.91 -6.62 -22.78
CA LEU A 549 -12.35 -5.25 -22.45
C LEU A 549 -13.76 -5.22 -21.88
N GLU A 550 -14.67 -6.04 -22.41
CA GLU A 550 -16.03 -6.18 -21.84
C GLU A 550 -16.00 -6.85 -20.46
N LYS A 551 -15.19 -7.91 -20.31
CA LYS A 551 -15.02 -8.62 -19.03
C LYS A 551 -14.44 -7.73 -17.93
N LEU A 552 -13.61 -6.72 -18.27
CA LEU A 552 -13.05 -5.78 -17.29
C LEU A 552 -14.14 -5.09 -16.45
N LYS A 553 -15.31 -4.80 -17.05
CA LYS A 553 -16.45 -4.18 -16.36
C LYS A 553 -17.09 -5.09 -15.29
N ILE A 554 -16.77 -6.38 -15.30
CA ILE A 554 -17.32 -7.42 -14.41
C ILE A 554 -16.28 -7.84 -13.35
N VAL A 555 -15.00 -7.47 -13.53
CA VAL A 555 -13.93 -7.80 -12.58
C VAL A 555 -14.15 -7.08 -11.25
N ASP A 556 -13.78 -7.75 -10.16
CA ASP A 556 -13.84 -7.18 -8.82
C ASP A 556 -13.00 -5.90 -8.74
N GLY A 557 -13.61 -4.84 -8.19
CA GLY A 557 -12.97 -3.54 -8.05
C GLY A 557 -11.69 -3.58 -7.23
N GLU A 558 -11.63 -4.44 -6.21
CA GLU A 558 -10.42 -4.61 -5.40
C GLU A 558 -9.23 -5.13 -6.22
N GLU A 559 -9.46 -5.94 -7.25
CA GLU A 559 -8.39 -6.42 -8.12
C GLU A 559 -7.98 -5.35 -9.13
N VAL A 560 -8.94 -4.70 -9.79
CA VAL A 560 -8.65 -3.62 -10.76
C VAL A 560 -7.80 -2.52 -10.12
N VAL A 561 -8.12 -2.15 -8.88
CA VAL A 561 -7.41 -1.09 -8.15
C VAL A 561 -5.99 -1.50 -7.74
N LYS A 562 -5.71 -2.79 -7.45
CA LYS A 562 -4.35 -3.28 -7.21
C LYS A 562 -3.46 -3.14 -8.44
N PHE A 563 -4.03 -3.32 -9.62
CA PHE A 563 -3.34 -3.22 -10.92
C PHE A 563 -3.67 -1.92 -11.65
N LEU A 564 -4.05 -0.86 -10.94
CA LEU A 564 -4.59 0.37 -11.56
C LEU A 564 -3.63 0.95 -12.60
N GLN A 565 -2.34 1.07 -12.24
CA GLN A 565 -1.30 1.56 -13.14
C GLN A 565 -1.18 0.69 -14.40
N ASP A 566 -0.95 -0.61 -14.24
CA ASP A 566 -0.74 -1.52 -15.38
C ASP A 566 -2.00 -1.65 -16.25
N THR A 567 -3.20 -1.54 -15.66
CA THR A 567 -4.49 -1.55 -16.36
C THR A 567 -4.66 -0.28 -17.20
N LEU A 568 -4.40 0.90 -16.64
CA LEU A 568 -4.46 2.17 -17.37
C LEU A 568 -3.42 2.21 -18.50
N ASP A 569 -2.19 1.76 -18.22
CA ASP A 569 -1.13 1.68 -19.23
C ASP A 569 -1.53 0.73 -20.37
N ALA A 570 -2.12 -0.44 -20.06
CA ALA A 570 -2.62 -1.36 -21.08
C ALA A 570 -3.72 -0.71 -21.94
N LEU A 571 -4.71 -0.06 -21.32
CA LEU A 571 -5.79 0.63 -22.01
C LEU A 571 -5.28 1.72 -22.97
N PHE A 572 -4.37 2.58 -22.51
CA PHE A 572 -3.80 3.62 -23.36
C PHE A 572 -2.88 3.05 -24.45
N ASN A 573 -2.11 2.00 -24.16
CA ASN A 573 -1.29 1.33 -25.17
C ASN A 573 -2.15 0.70 -26.28
N ILE A 574 -3.28 0.06 -25.94
CA ILE A 574 -4.25 -0.45 -26.92
C ILE A 574 -4.76 0.68 -27.82
N MET A 575 -5.14 1.81 -27.21
CA MET A 575 -5.61 2.99 -27.94
C MET A 575 -4.56 3.59 -28.89
N MET A 576 -3.27 3.52 -28.51
CA MET A 576 -2.16 4.07 -29.28
C MET A 576 -1.70 3.12 -30.41
N GLU A 577 -1.66 1.80 -30.18
CA GLU A 577 -1.23 0.81 -31.18
C GLU A 577 -2.29 0.64 -32.29
N HIS A 578 -3.58 0.79 -31.97
CA HIS A 578 -4.66 0.78 -32.94
C HIS A 578 -5.04 2.19 -33.43
N SER A 579 -4.05 3.07 -33.65
CA SER A 579 -4.32 4.46 -34.07
C SER A 579 -5.10 4.60 -35.38
N HIS A 580 -5.06 3.58 -36.24
CA HIS A 580 -5.73 3.56 -37.55
C HIS A 580 -7.16 3.01 -37.53
N SER A 581 -7.60 2.42 -36.41
CA SER A 581 -8.95 1.87 -36.24
C SER A 581 -9.65 2.53 -35.06
N ASP A 582 -10.91 2.88 -35.24
CA ASP A 582 -11.75 3.45 -34.17
C ASP A 582 -12.53 2.35 -33.42
N GLU A 583 -12.36 1.07 -33.80
CA GLU A 583 -13.14 -0.06 -33.27
C GLU A 583 -12.99 -0.24 -31.75
N TYR A 584 -11.77 -0.04 -31.22
CA TYR A 584 -11.47 -0.23 -29.80
C TYR A 584 -11.61 1.05 -28.97
N ASP A 585 -11.70 2.23 -29.60
CA ASP A 585 -11.66 3.52 -28.90
C ASP A 585 -12.84 3.69 -27.93
N ILE A 586 -14.04 3.27 -28.37
CA ILE A 586 -15.27 3.30 -27.56
C ILE A 586 -15.15 2.33 -26.37
N LEU A 587 -14.64 1.13 -26.60
CA LEU A 587 -14.49 0.10 -25.56
C LEU A 587 -13.46 0.50 -24.50
N VAL A 588 -12.33 1.07 -24.93
CA VAL A 588 -11.29 1.58 -24.02
C VAL A 588 -11.80 2.77 -23.23
N PHE A 589 -12.52 3.70 -23.87
CA PHE A 589 -13.13 4.83 -23.16
C PHE A 589 -14.13 4.36 -22.10
N ASP A 590 -15.00 3.42 -22.44
CA ASP A 590 -15.94 2.82 -21.51
C ASP A 590 -15.25 2.14 -20.31
N ALA A 591 -14.16 1.42 -20.56
CA ALA A 591 -13.32 0.83 -19.52
C ALA A 591 -12.71 1.90 -18.60
N LEU A 592 -12.21 3.01 -19.17
CA LEU A 592 -11.67 4.13 -18.42
C LEU A 592 -12.74 4.79 -17.53
N ILE A 593 -13.95 5.02 -18.05
CA ILE A 593 -15.06 5.56 -17.27
C ILE A 593 -15.48 4.61 -16.15
N TYR A 594 -15.45 3.30 -16.39
CA TYR A 594 -15.69 2.29 -15.35
C TYR A 594 -14.66 2.39 -14.22
N ILE A 595 -13.37 2.47 -14.54
CA ILE A 595 -12.28 2.60 -13.54
C ILE A 595 -12.42 3.89 -12.73
N ILE A 596 -12.65 5.03 -13.38
CA ILE A 596 -12.84 6.32 -12.69
C ILE A 596 -14.11 6.28 -11.81
N GLY A 597 -15.19 5.69 -12.32
CA GLY A 597 -16.43 5.51 -11.57
C GLY A 597 -16.26 4.61 -10.33
N LEU A 598 -15.36 3.64 -10.40
CA LEU A 598 -15.00 2.75 -9.29
C LEU A 598 -14.22 3.50 -8.21
N ILE A 599 -13.26 4.33 -8.60
CA ILE A 599 -12.45 5.16 -7.68
C ILE A 599 -13.30 6.26 -7.00
N ALA A 600 -14.35 6.74 -7.69
CA ALA A 600 -15.31 7.70 -7.14
C ALA A 600 -16.21 7.10 -6.03
N ASP A 601 -16.25 5.77 -5.86
CA ASP A 601 -16.96 5.14 -4.74
C ASP A 601 -16.24 5.45 -3.42
N ARG A 602 -17.01 5.68 -2.35
CA ARG A 602 -16.49 5.90 -0.98
C ARG A 602 -15.56 4.79 -0.53
N LYS A 603 -15.76 3.56 -1.01
CA LYS A 603 -14.87 2.42 -0.70
C LYS A 603 -13.44 2.61 -1.20
N PHE A 604 -13.27 3.31 -2.32
CA PHE A 604 -11.99 3.46 -3.03
C PHE A 604 -11.51 4.92 -3.06
N GLN A 605 -12.12 5.81 -2.28
CA GLN A 605 -11.82 7.24 -2.31
C GLN A 605 -10.33 7.56 -2.04
N HIS A 606 -9.64 6.73 -1.27
CA HIS A 606 -8.20 6.85 -1.03
C HIS A 606 -7.35 6.73 -2.31
N PHE A 607 -7.83 6.00 -3.33
CA PHE A 607 -7.16 5.83 -4.61
C PHE A 607 -7.28 7.03 -5.55
N ASN A 608 -8.04 8.08 -5.20
CA ASN A 608 -8.00 9.34 -5.97
C ASN A 608 -6.58 9.93 -5.96
N THR A 609 -5.87 9.83 -4.83
CA THR A 609 -4.46 10.27 -4.73
C THR A 609 -3.53 9.45 -5.62
N VAL A 610 -3.77 8.14 -5.72
CA VAL A 610 -3.03 7.22 -6.61
C VAL A 610 -3.28 7.55 -8.08
N LEU A 611 -4.54 7.83 -8.45
CA LEU A 611 -4.89 8.23 -9.81
C LEU A 611 -4.25 9.57 -10.19
N GLU A 612 -4.25 10.56 -9.28
CA GLU A 612 -3.58 11.83 -9.51
C GLU A 612 -2.06 11.69 -9.64
N ALA A 613 -1.43 10.89 -8.79
CA ALA A 613 -0.02 10.57 -8.89
C ALA A 613 0.32 9.87 -10.23
N TYR A 614 -0.53 8.94 -10.69
CA TYR A 614 -0.37 8.30 -12.00
C TYR A 614 -0.43 9.31 -13.15
N ILE A 615 -1.45 10.18 -13.18
CA ILE A 615 -1.59 11.22 -14.21
C ILE A 615 -0.36 12.13 -14.24
N GLN A 616 0.15 12.52 -13.08
CA GLN A 616 1.29 13.44 -13.01
C GLN A 616 2.62 12.76 -13.35
N GLN A 617 2.89 11.56 -12.85
CA GLN A 617 4.25 10.99 -12.85
C GLN A 617 4.46 9.83 -13.84
N HIS A 618 3.42 9.06 -14.18
CA HIS A 618 3.57 7.81 -14.95
C HIS A 618 2.89 7.83 -16.31
N PHE A 619 1.84 8.63 -16.49
CA PHE A 619 1.11 8.71 -17.76
C PHE A 619 2.02 9.23 -18.89
N SER A 620 2.05 8.51 -20.01
CA SER A 620 2.98 8.76 -21.14
C SER A 620 2.31 8.81 -22.53
N ALA A 621 0.99 8.63 -22.63
CA ALA A 621 0.32 8.57 -23.93
C ALA A 621 0.08 9.98 -24.51
N THR A 622 0.82 10.33 -25.57
CA THR A 622 0.89 11.69 -26.15
C THR A 622 -0.23 12.03 -27.14
N LEU A 623 -0.80 11.03 -27.85
CA LEU A 623 -1.89 11.24 -28.81
C LEU A 623 -3.27 10.86 -28.26
N ALA A 624 -3.34 10.37 -27.02
CA ALA A 624 -4.58 9.94 -26.39
C ALA A 624 -5.64 11.06 -26.36
N TYR A 625 -5.22 12.33 -26.24
CA TYR A 625 -6.17 13.46 -26.24
C TYR A 625 -7.04 13.51 -27.50
N LYS A 626 -6.50 13.23 -28.71
CA LYS A 626 -7.27 13.30 -29.97
C LYS A 626 -8.41 12.29 -29.99
N LYS A 627 -8.12 11.03 -29.61
CA LYS A 627 -9.10 9.94 -29.53
C LYS A 627 -10.11 10.16 -28.39
N LEU A 628 -9.65 10.50 -27.18
CA LEU A 628 -10.52 10.77 -26.03
C LEU A 628 -11.52 11.90 -26.32
N MET A 629 -11.08 13.00 -26.94
CA MET A 629 -11.95 14.10 -27.32
C MET A 629 -12.97 13.71 -28.38
N THR A 630 -12.58 12.88 -29.35
CA THR A 630 -13.45 12.40 -30.42
C THR A 630 -14.56 11.51 -29.86
N VAL A 631 -14.21 10.54 -29.00
CA VAL A 631 -15.19 9.65 -28.35
C VAL A 631 -16.13 10.43 -27.41
N LEU A 632 -15.59 11.36 -26.62
CA LEU A 632 -16.39 12.20 -25.73
C LEU A 632 -17.38 13.07 -26.53
N LYS A 633 -16.94 13.64 -27.67
CA LYS A 633 -17.81 14.39 -28.57
C LYS A 633 -18.94 13.50 -29.12
N THR A 634 -18.63 12.31 -29.62
CA THR A 634 -19.64 11.36 -30.12
C THR A 634 -20.69 11.05 -29.06
N TYR A 635 -20.28 10.81 -27.81
CA TYR A 635 -21.22 10.56 -26.71
C TYR A 635 -22.12 11.75 -26.38
N LEU A 636 -21.58 12.97 -26.41
CA LEU A 636 -22.35 14.20 -26.19
C LEU A 636 -23.33 14.46 -27.35
N ASP A 637 -22.90 14.25 -28.60
CA ASP A 637 -23.73 14.43 -29.79
C ASP A 637 -24.88 13.42 -29.84
N THR A 638 -24.62 12.13 -29.58
CA THR A 638 -25.66 11.09 -29.46
C THR A 638 -26.68 11.42 -28.38
N SER A 639 -26.22 11.88 -27.21
CA SER A 639 -27.10 12.27 -26.11
C SER A 639 -27.92 13.53 -26.42
N SER A 640 -27.37 14.46 -27.21
CA SER A 640 -28.09 15.66 -27.64
C SER A 640 -29.25 15.36 -28.60
N ARG A 641 -29.17 14.24 -29.34
CA ARG A 641 -30.22 13.74 -30.25
C ARG A 641 -31.34 12.96 -29.53
N GLY A 642 -31.21 12.75 -28.22
CA GLY A 642 -32.22 12.05 -27.41
C GLY A 642 -32.14 10.52 -27.48
N GLU A 643 -31.07 9.96 -28.03
CA GLU A 643 -30.81 8.51 -28.05
C GLU A 643 -30.38 8.00 -26.66
N GLN A 644 -30.71 6.75 -26.34
CA GLN A 644 -30.34 6.14 -25.06
C GLN A 644 -28.84 5.85 -25.04
N CYS A 645 -28.09 6.65 -24.29
CA CYS A 645 -26.67 6.43 -24.02
C CYS A 645 -26.53 6.06 -22.53
N GLU A 646 -26.45 4.77 -22.21
CA GLU A 646 -26.29 4.32 -20.81
C GLU A 646 -25.01 4.85 -20.11
N PRO A 647 -23.85 5.01 -20.78
CA PRO A 647 -22.62 5.48 -20.12
C PRO A 647 -22.58 6.98 -19.80
N ILE A 648 -23.34 7.84 -20.49
CA ILE A 648 -23.11 9.30 -20.49
C ILE A 648 -23.16 9.94 -19.10
N LEU A 649 -24.04 9.50 -18.22
CA LEU A 649 -24.11 10.04 -16.85
C LEU A 649 -22.85 9.69 -16.05
N ARG A 650 -22.27 8.51 -16.27
CA ARG A 650 -21.00 8.11 -15.63
C ARG A 650 -19.85 8.92 -16.24
N THR A 651 -19.86 9.11 -17.56
CA THR A 651 -18.88 9.96 -18.26
C THR A 651 -18.87 11.39 -17.73
N LEU A 652 -20.05 12.01 -17.54
CA LEU A 652 -20.16 13.37 -16.99
C LEU A 652 -19.70 13.46 -15.53
N LYS A 653 -19.88 12.39 -14.73
CA LYS A 653 -19.33 12.34 -13.36
C LYS A 653 -17.81 12.20 -13.35
N ALA A 654 -17.25 11.48 -14.32
CA ALA A 654 -15.82 11.27 -14.50
C ALA A 654 -15.13 12.40 -15.28
N LEU A 655 -15.88 13.45 -15.66
CA LEU A 655 -15.44 14.49 -16.58
C LEU A 655 -14.15 15.19 -16.11
N GLU A 656 -14.03 15.45 -14.81
CA GLU A 656 -12.83 16.04 -14.20
C GLU A 656 -11.57 15.23 -14.54
N TYR A 657 -11.57 13.92 -14.27
CA TYR A 657 -10.42 13.06 -14.54
C TYR A 657 -10.18 12.84 -16.05
N VAL A 658 -11.24 12.77 -16.86
CA VAL A 658 -11.10 12.68 -18.32
C VAL A 658 -10.37 13.91 -18.87
N PHE A 659 -10.73 15.12 -18.41
CA PHE A 659 -10.02 16.33 -18.81
C PHE A 659 -8.60 16.39 -18.26
N LYS A 660 -8.33 15.93 -17.03
CA LYS A 660 -6.96 15.79 -16.51
C LYS A 660 -6.08 14.92 -17.43
N PHE A 661 -6.61 13.81 -17.95
CA PHE A 661 -5.90 12.99 -18.95
C PHE A 661 -5.66 13.72 -20.27
N ILE A 662 -6.67 14.41 -20.81
CA ILE A 662 -6.57 15.21 -22.05
C ILE A 662 -5.50 16.31 -21.91
N VAL A 663 -5.55 17.07 -20.82
CA VAL A 663 -4.62 18.16 -20.50
C VAL A 663 -3.20 17.63 -20.34
N ARG A 664 -3.01 16.54 -19.60
CA ARG A 664 -1.69 15.92 -19.42
C ARG A 664 -1.13 15.41 -20.74
N SER A 665 -1.94 14.68 -21.51
CA SER A 665 -1.57 14.16 -22.84
C SER A 665 -1.12 15.29 -23.78
N ARG A 666 -1.86 16.40 -23.82
CA ARG A 666 -1.50 17.57 -24.62
C ARG A 666 -0.23 18.27 -24.13
N THR A 667 -0.02 18.35 -22.82
CA THR A 667 1.19 18.90 -22.22
C THR A 667 2.42 18.09 -22.63
N LEU A 668 2.33 16.76 -22.55
CA LEU A 668 3.39 15.84 -22.99
C LEU A 668 3.67 15.96 -24.50
N PHE A 669 2.62 16.05 -25.32
CA PHE A 669 2.77 16.29 -26.75
C PHE A 669 3.47 17.64 -27.04
N SER A 670 3.11 18.69 -26.29
CA SER A 670 3.73 20.02 -26.43
C SER A 670 5.22 19.99 -26.10
N GLN A 671 5.61 19.24 -25.07
CA GLN A 671 7.01 19.09 -24.65
C GLN A 671 7.86 18.35 -25.69
N LEU A 672 7.29 17.38 -26.41
CA LEU A 672 8.01 16.59 -27.42
C LEU A 672 8.10 17.27 -28.79
N TYR A 673 7.07 18.05 -29.16
CA TYR A 673 6.94 18.64 -30.50
C TYR A 673 7.01 20.19 -30.51
N GLU A 674 7.52 20.80 -29.45
CA GLU A 674 7.70 22.26 -29.31
C GLU A 674 6.42 23.06 -29.61
N GLY A 675 5.25 22.56 -29.17
CA GLY A 675 3.98 23.27 -29.33
C GLY A 675 3.31 23.21 -30.71
N LYS A 676 3.79 22.38 -31.64
CA LYS A 676 3.10 22.13 -32.92
C LYS A 676 1.66 21.62 -32.71
N GLU A 677 0.77 21.85 -33.69
CA GLU A 677 -0.67 21.48 -33.69
C GLU A 677 -1.55 22.14 -32.60
N GLN A 678 -1.16 23.29 -32.05
CA GLN A 678 -1.97 24.00 -31.05
C GLN A 678 -3.33 24.47 -31.58
N THR A 679 -3.38 24.93 -32.83
CA THR A 679 -4.64 25.40 -33.46
C THR A 679 -5.66 24.27 -33.66
N GLU A 680 -5.21 23.07 -34.04
CA GLU A 680 -6.07 21.90 -34.25
C GLU A 680 -6.65 21.40 -32.92
N PHE A 681 -5.84 21.43 -31.85
CA PHE A 681 -6.29 21.15 -30.50
C PHE A 681 -7.32 22.17 -30.04
N GLU A 682 -7.06 23.47 -30.25
CA GLU A 682 -7.99 24.53 -29.86
C GLU A 682 -9.34 24.41 -30.57
N GLU A 683 -9.32 24.11 -31.88
CA GLU A 683 -10.54 23.88 -32.66
C GLU A 683 -11.29 22.63 -32.19
N SER A 684 -10.59 21.54 -31.89
CA SER A 684 -11.20 20.33 -31.33
C SER A 684 -11.84 20.58 -29.97
N MET A 685 -11.19 21.40 -29.12
CA MET A 685 -11.73 21.79 -27.81
C MET A 685 -12.97 22.67 -27.96
N ARG A 686 -12.97 23.63 -28.89
CA ARG A 686 -14.16 24.44 -29.20
C ARG A 686 -15.34 23.58 -29.63
N ARG A 687 -15.12 22.67 -30.59
CA ARG A 687 -16.15 21.74 -31.07
C ARG A 687 -16.72 20.89 -29.93
N LEU A 688 -15.90 20.49 -28.96
CA LEU A 688 -16.34 19.75 -27.78
C LEU A 688 -17.25 20.61 -26.88
N PHE A 689 -16.86 21.85 -26.58
CA PHE A 689 -17.68 22.79 -25.82
C PHE A 689 -18.98 23.16 -26.55
N GLU A 690 -18.95 23.26 -27.89
CA GLU A 690 -20.16 23.43 -28.70
C GLU A 690 -21.11 22.23 -28.55
N SER A 691 -20.61 21.00 -28.56
CA SER A 691 -21.41 19.79 -28.29
C SER A 691 -22.01 19.80 -26.88
N ILE A 692 -21.27 20.27 -25.87
CA ILE A 692 -21.80 20.50 -24.51
C ILE A 692 -22.90 21.58 -24.52
N ASN A 693 -22.72 22.68 -25.25
CA ASN A 693 -23.73 23.73 -25.39
C ASN A 693 -25.00 23.20 -26.05
N ASN A 694 -24.87 22.33 -27.06
CA ASN A 694 -26.01 21.66 -27.70
C ASN A 694 -26.75 20.73 -26.73
N LEU A 695 -26.03 20.04 -25.84
CA LEU A 695 -26.64 19.26 -24.76
C LEU A 695 -27.48 20.15 -23.82
N MET A 696 -27.00 21.35 -23.48
CA MET A 696 -27.73 22.32 -22.66
C MET A 696 -28.96 22.91 -23.35
N LYS A 697 -28.93 23.07 -24.67
CA LYS A 697 -30.09 23.55 -25.47
C LYS A 697 -31.18 22.49 -25.65
N SER A 698 -30.86 21.21 -25.48
CA SER A 698 -31.81 20.12 -25.73
C SER A 698 -33.02 20.18 -24.76
N GLN A 699 -34.22 19.89 -25.29
CA GLN A 699 -35.48 19.99 -24.55
C GLN A 699 -36.02 18.63 -24.05
N TYR A 700 -35.26 17.54 -24.25
CA TYR A 700 -35.70 16.20 -23.88
C TYR A 700 -35.68 15.99 -22.37
N LYS A 701 -36.70 15.28 -21.84
CA LYS A 701 -36.83 14.99 -20.40
C LYS A 701 -35.68 14.13 -19.86
N THR A 702 -35.14 13.23 -20.69
CA THR A 702 -33.99 12.36 -20.39
C THR A 702 -32.70 13.16 -20.20
N THR A 703 -32.57 14.32 -20.84
CA THR A 703 -31.36 15.15 -20.80
C THR A 703 -31.26 16.06 -19.58
N ILE A 704 -32.36 16.25 -18.81
CA ILE A 704 -32.36 17.11 -17.62
C ILE A 704 -31.34 16.64 -16.58
N LEU A 705 -31.24 15.32 -16.37
CA LEU A 705 -30.26 14.74 -15.44
C LEU A 705 -28.81 14.99 -15.91
N LEU A 706 -28.58 15.00 -17.22
CA LEU A 706 -27.28 15.24 -17.83
C LEU A 706 -26.89 16.71 -17.77
N GLN A 707 -27.84 17.61 -17.99
CA GLN A 707 -27.65 19.07 -17.83
C GLN A 707 -27.27 19.43 -16.39
N VAL A 708 -27.91 18.78 -15.40
CA VAL A 708 -27.54 18.91 -13.98
C VAL A 708 -26.12 18.43 -13.72
N ALA A 709 -25.74 17.27 -14.25
CA ALA A 709 -24.40 16.73 -14.08
C ALA A 709 -23.33 17.61 -14.73
N ALA A 710 -23.56 18.07 -15.98
CA ALA A 710 -22.65 18.98 -16.68
C ALA A 710 -22.43 20.28 -15.89
N LEU A 711 -23.50 20.90 -15.37
CA LEU A 711 -23.39 22.13 -14.56
C LEU A 711 -22.56 21.95 -13.28
N LYS A 712 -22.59 20.74 -12.70
CA LYS A 712 -21.86 20.41 -11.48
C LYS A 712 -20.37 20.13 -11.72
N TYR A 713 -20.01 19.44 -12.80
CA TYR A 713 -18.62 18.98 -13.03
C TYR A 713 -17.81 19.85 -14.01
N ILE A 714 -18.44 20.72 -14.80
CA ILE A 714 -17.70 21.67 -15.64
C ILE A 714 -16.83 22.64 -14.82
N PRO A 715 -17.27 23.20 -13.67
CA PRO A 715 -16.43 24.10 -12.88
C PRO A 715 -15.09 23.49 -12.43
N SER A 716 -15.06 22.19 -12.10
CA SER A 716 -13.81 21.52 -11.69
C SER A 716 -12.85 21.33 -12.85
N VAL A 717 -13.34 21.11 -14.07
CA VAL A 717 -12.54 20.97 -15.29
C VAL A 717 -11.80 22.27 -15.66
N LEU A 718 -12.36 23.44 -15.33
CA LEU A 718 -11.83 24.73 -15.79
C LEU A 718 -10.45 25.04 -15.22
N GLN A 719 -10.13 24.57 -14.02
CA GLN A 719 -8.82 24.78 -13.41
C GLN A 719 -7.71 24.08 -14.22
N ASP A 720 -7.99 22.87 -14.70
CA ASP A 720 -7.03 22.08 -15.48
C ASP A 720 -6.94 22.59 -16.92
N VAL A 721 -8.06 22.95 -17.55
CA VAL A 721 -8.09 23.45 -18.94
C VAL A 721 -7.42 24.81 -19.11
N GLU A 722 -7.45 25.67 -18.08
CA GLU A 722 -6.74 26.97 -18.09
C GLU A 722 -5.23 26.83 -18.34
N THR A 723 -4.64 25.69 -17.98
CA THR A 723 -3.20 25.46 -18.15
C THR A 723 -2.76 25.27 -19.61
N VAL A 724 -3.68 24.88 -20.50
CA VAL A 724 -3.35 24.50 -21.89
C VAL A 724 -4.15 25.30 -22.93
N PHE A 725 -5.23 25.98 -22.53
CA PHE A 725 -6.13 26.70 -23.44
C PHE A 725 -6.15 28.20 -23.13
N ASP A 726 -6.33 29.04 -24.16
CA ASP A 726 -6.38 30.49 -23.99
C ASP A 726 -7.58 30.91 -23.11
N ALA A 727 -7.28 31.62 -22.03
CA ALA A 727 -8.26 32.06 -21.04
C ALA A 727 -9.33 33.00 -21.62
N LYS A 728 -9.03 33.79 -22.66
CA LYS A 728 -10.00 34.67 -23.32
C LYS A 728 -11.04 33.89 -24.13
N LEU A 729 -10.61 32.83 -24.78
CA LEU A 729 -11.49 31.99 -25.59
C LEU A 729 -12.32 31.07 -24.70
N LEU A 730 -11.75 30.63 -23.57
CA LEU A 730 -12.48 29.89 -22.55
C LEU A 730 -13.59 30.74 -21.91
N SER A 731 -13.35 32.02 -21.61
CA SER A 731 -14.38 32.90 -21.05
C SER A 731 -15.54 33.13 -22.02
N GLN A 732 -15.26 33.27 -23.32
CA GLN A 732 -16.29 33.35 -24.36
C GLN A 732 -17.13 32.07 -24.44
N LEU A 733 -16.50 30.89 -24.44
CA LEU A 733 -17.22 29.61 -24.47
C LEU A 733 -18.06 29.38 -23.21
N LEU A 734 -17.58 29.82 -22.04
CA LEU A 734 -18.35 29.79 -20.79
C LEU A 734 -19.54 30.74 -20.81
N TYR A 735 -19.39 31.94 -21.37
CA TYR A 735 -20.48 32.87 -21.57
C TYR A 735 -21.58 32.27 -22.46
N GLU A 736 -21.19 31.64 -23.58
CA GLU A 736 -22.12 30.90 -24.45
C GLU A 736 -22.80 29.74 -23.71
N PHE A 737 -22.06 28.98 -22.90
CA PHE A 737 -22.63 27.89 -22.11
C PHE A 737 -23.73 28.36 -21.14
N TYR A 738 -23.51 29.46 -20.40
CA TYR A 738 -24.48 29.97 -19.43
C TYR A 738 -25.68 30.69 -20.05
N THR A 739 -25.51 31.28 -21.24
CA THR A 739 -26.61 31.90 -22.00
C THR A 739 -27.53 30.86 -22.64
N CYS A 740 -27.04 29.65 -22.89
CA CYS A 740 -27.83 28.53 -23.42
C CYS A 740 -28.80 27.89 -22.41
N ILE A 741 -28.71 28.23 -21.11
CA ILE A 741 -29.54 27.62 -20.06
C ILE A 741 -30.94 28.29 -20.02
N PRO A 742 -32.04 27.54 -20.16
CA PRO A 742 -33.39 28.10 -20.14
C PRO A 742 -33.68 28.84 -18.82
N PRO A 743 -34.31 30.04 -18.86
CA PRO A 743 -34.47 30.90 -17.69
C PRO A 743 -35.35 30.32 -16.57
N VAL A 744 -36.18 29.30 -16.85
CA VAL A 744 -37.18 28.75 -15.92
C VAL A 744 -36.74 27.43 -15.26
N LYS A 745 -35.75 26.72 -15.80
CA LYS A 745 -35.26 25.42 -15.29
C LYS A 745 -33.80 25.55 -14.84
N LEU A 746 -33.37 24.75 -13.86
CA LEU A 746 -31.96 24.64 -13.42
C LEU A 746 -31.32 25.90 -12.77
N GLN A 747 -32.10 26.92 -12.39
CA GLN A 747 -31.57 28.16 -11.78
C GLN A 747 -30.68 27.92 -10.54
N LYS A 748 -31.07 27.02 -9.64
CA LYS A 748 -30.28 26.71 -8.43
C LYS A 748 -28.90 26.11 -8.75
N GLN A 749 -28.85 25.23 -9.75
CA GLN A 749 -27.61 24.59 -10.23
C GLN A 749 -26.73 25.60 -10.98
N LYS A 750 -27.34 26.50 -11.77
CA LYS A 750 -26.66 27.61 -12.44
C LYS A 750 -25.95 28.53 -11.44
N VAL A 751 -26.64 28.94 -10.37
CA VAL A 751 -26.04 29.80 -9.33
C VAL A 751 -24.93 29.09 -8.55
N GLN A 752 -25.08 27.79 -8.26
CA GLN A 752 -24.02 27.02 -7.60
C GLN A 752 -22.76 26.90 -8.47
N SER A 753 -22.93 26.56 -9.74
CA SER A 753 -21.86 26.48 -10.74
C SER A 753 -21.13 27.83 -10.89
N MET A 754 -21.88 28.94 -10.99
CA MET A 754 -21.30 30.28 -11.08
C MET A 754 -20.52 30.66 -9.81
N ASN A 755 -20.99 30.29 -8.62
CA ASN A 755 -20.26 30.53 -7.37
C ASN A 755 -18.92 29.78 -7.30
N GLU A 756 -18.85 28.56 -7.83
CA GLU A 756 -17.60 27.79 -7.90
C GLU A 756 -16.62 28.38 -8.90
N ILE A 757 -17.09 28.85 -10.06
CA ILE A 757 -16.24 29.52 -11.06
C ILE A 757 -15.71 30.87 -10.57
N VAL A 758 -16.52 31.67 -9.88
CA VAL A 758 -16.08 32.96 -9.31
C VAL A 758 -14.97 32.76 -8.26
N ARG A 759 -14.95 31.61 -7.59
CA ARG A 759 -13.89 31.22 -6.65
C ARG A 759 -12.64 30.64 -7.33
N SER A 760 -12.69 30.34 -8.63
CA SER A 760 -11.57 29.80 -9.39
C SER A 760 -10.54 30.87 -9.80
N ASN A 761 -9.31 30.45 -10.13
CA ASN A 761 -8.21 31.34 -10.51
C ASN A 761 -8.48 32.17 -11.78
N LEU A 762 -9.44 31.75 -12.61
CA LEU A 762 -9.95 32.49 -13.77
C LEU A 762 -10.35 33.93 -13.40
N PHE A 763 -10.95 34.15 -12.22
CA PHE A 763 -11.45 35.46 -11.75
C PHE A 763 -10.44 36.27 -10.91
N LYS A 764 -9.23 35.74 -10.64
CA LYS A 764 -8.18 36.47 -9.89
C LYS A 764 -7.39 37.46 -10.76
N LYS A 765 -7.31 37.27 -12.09
CA LYS A 765 -6.61 38.20 -13.01
C LYS A 765 -7.56 39.29 -13.56
N GLN A 766 -7.13 40.55 -13.45
CA GLN A 766 -7.96 41.74 -13.69
C GLN A 766 -8.43 41.89 -15.15
N GLU A 767 -7.64 41.42 -16.13
CA GLU A 767 -8.00 41.41 -17.57
C GLU A 767 -9.16 40.44 -17.91
N ARG A 768 -9.53 39.54 -16.99
CA ARG A 768 -10.47 38.44 -17.22
C ARG A 768 -11.85 38.65 -16.58
N ARG A 769 -12.06 39.78 -15.89
CA ARG A 769 -13.37 40.17 -15.31
C ARG A 769 -14.25 40.99 -16.26
N LEU A 770 -13.67 41.49 -17.35
CA LEU A 770 -14.28 42.46 -18.27
C LEU A 770 -14.77 41.83 -19.59
N SER A 771 -14.56 40.52 -19.81
CA SER A 771 -15.05 39.78 -20.97
C SER A 771 -16.35 39.04 -20.66
#